data_AF-E8R6R8-F1
#
_entry.id   AF-E8R6R8-F1
#
_cell.length_a   1.000
_cell.length_b   1.000
_cell.length_c   1.000
_cell.angle_alpha   90.00
_cell.angle_beta   90.00
_cell.angle_gamma   90.00
#
_symmetry.space_group_name_H-M   'P 1'
#
loop_
_entity.id
_entity.type
_entity.pdbx_description
1 polymer ?
#
loop_
_entity_poly.entity_id
_entity_poly.type
_entity_poly.pdbx_seq_one_letter_code
_entity_poly.pdbx_strand_id
1 'polypeptide(L)'
;MLHRSMRRVRATRVSPVMTPGHPGLAATRLLEPRQLLSATPLLQGQWVGQVGDDRAGGPHGPNGVEDIRLTVSGLRPDQPLDRVEVAGYGYGRWTSDTPLSEWRVVVERLEGSDQATLFIDPRFVETGREFQIVVVEADGLRREAFLPGGWADPHRAVQPGLSAVWLGQAAEDRVGPTAAPGPNGQLDVLIGLRGLPSRLPIDLVRVERLVGGVAAETWESGPNPSGVGRAEWSRDEPAATEGLIRFDPGPAVGLTGSELRVTVVFANGARQTAYLIAGPHDPNATVPLDPVPPLVWNDPAIRAIWRGQTGSTQAGPGSARVDLRGLPRGRTVLSATLTDDSRARWRYTASGLPFVDVDSSNLVMAEGNLVLAGNPNLGLLSIFFQPDRDLAGVPLNLMLTLDDGSIRTARLTAGATNPLLTLPARSPASTTARPGDPLQTLVDRFGTVRLQAGTYVLNSPLILSKPVRLVGQPGTTLLFQPPPHADPWSAAIKIHSGNVTLESFAVRFAGSPRWGVPRQGVEPAVIADSDAADPIPLFHQRKLAVTLRGLDLQGPSPVTANQEAVWLVRLSRTGSGVIESNRFQGGLVSVEGGPWRIADNLHFGPFAGSWSHGAFAVRYGRFVEVLNNRVEPPGGRKRIEGQLYRFAVMTQSGHHIRVVGNVAQGLGKRNDDPLDLNAPEILLTEAYRLKFEGKAVALFEGGRVLRIGEPQGDAPRAGDAVAILDGPQAGSWRRVLQALDRRTLLLDEPIALDHAGQPPALSVASGFLDLTIQGNTIDLTSHGEASRADSLVLAGHHFGLTITDNIIRGGRRGLRLLSSPTEGAGPWGWSFTPIFGARITGNRIEDAQAASELILQRRYGCFGTRDRRYLDAELRDNLFVFTPARTGPLPTWALVIGSAQALDPGEVHLVETGNRLHLTSAIPVASTPGVRVAKATINGRVERDATLNWPLLRLTPPSSEIATQTVALSSPTAVSSTPPPPQNQIQSRSESPRPSKHPSRLDARPRLRPLLRAPRGLGSPRSRQARR
;
A
#
# COMPACT_ATOMS: atom_id res chain seq x y z
N MET A 1 -6.82 -8.20 5.30
CA MET A 1 -7.72 -7.02 5.27
C MET A 1 -8.05 -6.67 3.80
N LEU A 2 -8.42 -7.68 3.02
CA LEU A 2 -8.88 -7.59 1.64
C LEU A 2 -10.32 -8.11 1.67
N HIS A 3 -11.31 -7.23 1.49
CA HIS A 3 -12.68 -7.52 1.00
C HIS A 3 -13.62 -6.34 1.32
N ARG A 4 -14.02 -5.61 0.28
CA ARG A 4 -15.34 -4.97 0.19
C ARG A 4 -15.84 -5.13 -1.25
N SER A 5 -16.83 -5.99 -1.45
CA SER A 5 -17.51 -6.13 -2.74
C SER A 5 -18.99 -6.43 -2.54
N MET A 6 -19.81 -5.44 -2.90
CA MET A 6 -21.20 -5.49 -3.38
C MET A 6 -22.03 -6.76 -3.12
N ARG A 7 -23.11 -6.63 -2.34
CA ARG A 7 -24.24 -7.59 -2.37
C ARG A 7 -25.11 -7.32 -3.61
N ARG A 8 -25.35 -8.33 -4.44
CA ARG A 8 -26.51 -8.38 -5.36
C ARG A 8 -27.59 -9.28 -4.76
N VAL A 9 -28.84 -8.81 -4.78
CA VAL A 9 -30.02 -9.60 -4.39
C VAL A 9 -30.46 -10.46 -5.59
N ARG A 10 -30.73 -11.75 -5.38
CA ARG A 10 -31.40 -12.62 -6.36
C ARG A 10 -32.90 -12.57 -6.13
N ALA A 11 -33.67 -12.28 -7.18
CA ALA A 11 -35.13 -12.45 -7.18
C ALA A 11 -35.50 -13.87 -7.64
N THR A 12 -36.49 -14.47 -7.00
CA THR A 12 -36.97 -15.84 -7.24
C THR A 12 -37.95 -15.85 -8.41
N ARG A 13 -37.79 -16.78 -9.37
CA ARG A 13 -38.82 -17.05 -10.39
C ARG A 13 -39.91 -17.95 -9.81
N VAL A 14 -41.17 -17.59 -10.05
CA VAL A 14 -42.33 -18.49 -9.98
C VAL A 14 -43.00 -18.43 -11.34
N SER A 15 -43.31 -19.59 -11.92
CA SER A 15 -44.06 -19.72 -13.18
C SER A 15 -45.45 -20.28 -12.89
N PRO A 16 -46.54 -19.76 -13.49
CA PRO A 16 -47.87 -20.34 -13.35
C PRO A 16 -48.08 -21.53 -14.29
N VAL A 17 -48.92 -22.46 -13.86
CA VAL A 17 -49.31 -23.68 -14.58
C VAL A 17 -50.54 -23.41 -15.46
N MET A 18 -50.54 -23.94 -16.69
CA MET A 18 -51.72 -23.94 -17.58
C MET A 18 -52.72 -25.04 -17.18
N THR A 19 -54.01 -24.83 -17.45
CA THR A 19 -54.91 -25.85 -18.06
C THR A 19 -56.25 -25.19 -18.52
N PRO A 20 -57.03 -25.79 -19.45
CA PRO A 20 -57.91 -25.02 -20.36
C PRO A 20 -59.41 -25.36 -20.28
N GLY A 21 -60.25 -24.60 -21.02
CA GLY A 21 -61.67 -24.91 -21.25
C GLY A 21 -62.28 -24.18 -22.47
N HIS A 22 -62.57 -24.94 -23.53
CA HIS A 22 -63.39 -24.58 -24.71
C HIS A 22 -64.91 -24.66 -24.38
N PRO A 23 -65.89 -24.50 -25.32
CA PRO A 23 -65.93 -23.85 -26.65
C PRO A 23 -67.17 -22.92 -26.88
N GLY A 24 -67.30 -22.30 -28.07
CA GLY A 24 -68.56 -22.46 -28.84
C GLY A 24 -69.46 -21.25 -29.18
N LEU A 25 -69.57 -21.00 -30.50
CA LEU A 25 -70.79 -20.65 -31.27
C LEU A 25 -71.50 -19.27 -31.14
N ALA A 26 -71.34 -18.50 -32.24
CA ALA A 26 -72.39 -17.94 -33.13
C ALA A 26 -73.41 -16.86 -32.67
N ALA A 27 -73.42 -15.76 -33.45
CA ALA A 27 -74.53 -14.84 -33.79
C ALA A 27 -75.24 -14.09 -32.64
N THR A 28 -75.43 -12.76 -32.67
CA THR A 28 -76.15 -12.00 -33.71
C THR A 28 -75.90 -10.49 -33.51
N ARG A 29 -76.14 -9.65 -34.53
CA ARG A 29 -76.07 -8.17 -34.43
C ARG A 29 -77.07 -7.60 -33.41
N LEU A 30 -76.62 -6.59 -32.66
CA LEU A 30 -77.43 -5.45 -32.28
C LEU A 30 -76.78 -4.17 -32.83
N LEU A 31 -77.61 -3.27 -33.37
CA LEU A 31 -77.26 -1.90 -33.72
C LEU A 31 -77.36 -1.00 -32.48
N GLU A 32 -77.10 0.31 -32.67
CA GLU A 32 -77.18 1.43 -31.71
C GLU A 32 -75.84 1.79 -31.02
N PRO A 33 -75.60 3.07 -30.68
CA PRO A 33 -76.00 4.29 -31.38
C PRO A 33 -74.81 5.20 -31.70
N ARG A 34 -74.95 6.09 -32.70
CA ARG A 34 -73.96 7.16 -32.95
C ARG A 34 -74.07 8.22 -31.85
N GLN A 35 -73.15 8.21 -30.88
CA GLN A 35 -72.95 9.39 -30.04
C GLN A 35 -72.43 10.56 -30.88
N LEU A 36 -73.06 11.72 -30.71
CA LEU A 36 -72.62 12.97 -31.31
C LEU A 36 -71.25 13.38 -30.77
N LEU A 37 -70.45 13.99 -31.63
CA LEU A 37 -69.20 14.67 -31.29
C LEU A 37 -69.49 15.82 -30.32
N SER A 38 -69.43 15.57 -29.01
CA SER A 38 -68.83 16.57 -28.13
C SER A 38 -67.38 16.72 -28.55
N ALA A 39 -66.93 17.95 -28.80
CA ALA A 39 -65.56 18.19 -29.19
C ALA A 39 -64.65 17.87 -27.98
N THR A 40 -64.11 16.65 -27.93
CA THR A 40 -63.09 16.27 -26.96
C THR A 40 -61.96 17.28 -27.08
N PRO A 41 -61.62 18.04 -26.02
CA PRO A 41 -60.58 19.05 -26.10
C PRO A 41 -59.29 18.39 -26.58
N LEU A 42 -58.66 19.00 -27.58
CA LEU A 42 -57.38 18.51 -28.10
C LEU A 42 -56.36 18.55 -26.97
N LEU A 43 -55.56 17.50 -26.84
CA LEU A 43 -54.45 17.49 -25.90
C LEU A 43 -53.46 18.59 -26.31
N GLN A 44 -53.11 19.47 -25.39
CA GLN A 44 -52.13 20.53 -25.63
C GLN A 44 -50.99 20.39 -24.62
N GLY A 45 -49.76 20.62 -25.09
CA GLY A 45 -48.57 20.65 -24.26
C GLY A 45 -47.90 22.02 -24.34
N GLN A 46 -47.43 22.53 -23.22
CA GLN A 46 -46.67 23.77 -23.12
C GLN A 46 -45.33 23.50 -22.43
N TRP A 47 -44.25 23.98 -23.04
CA TRP A 47 -42.94 24.01 -22.42
C TRP A 47 -42.87 25.13 -21.39
N VAL A 48 -42.53 24.79 -20.14
CA VAL A 48 -42.22 25.77 -19.08
C VAL A 48 -40.70 25.89 -18.92
N GLY A 49 -39.97 24.77 -19.12
CA GLY A 49 -38.52 24.70 -19.02
C GLY A 49 -38.03 24.35 -17.61
N GLN A 50 -36.76 24.61 -17.34
CA GLN A 50 -36.15 24.38 -16.02
C GLN A 50 -36.54 25.50 -15.04
N VAL A 51 -37.26 25.13 -13.99
CA VAL A 51 -37.92 26.05 -13.01
C VAL A 51 -37.52 25.83 -11.54
N GLY A 52 -36.52 25.01 -11.26
CA GLY A 52 -35.97 24.75 -9.92
C GLY A 52 -36.46 23.49 -9.21
N ASP A 53 -37.21 22.62 -9.90
CA ASP A 53 -37.75 21.36 -9.34
C ASP A 53 -36.83 20.15 -9.59
N ASP A 54 -36.85 19.18 -8.65
CA ASP A 54 -36.17 17.87 -8.70
C ASP A 54 -37.21 16.77 -8.37
N ARG A 55 -37.87 16.22 -9.39
CA ARG A 55 -38.97 15.24 -9.26
C ARG A 55 -38.63 13.96 -10.02
N ALA A 56 -38.11 14.06 -11.23
CA ALA A 56 -37.65 12.96 -12.06
C ALA A 56 -36.12 12.76 -11.95
N GLY A 57 -35.60 11.76 -12.64
CA GLY A 57 -34.17 11.43 -12.60
C GLY A 57 -33.91 9.94 -12.81
N GLY A 58 -33.34 9.60 -13.97
CA GLY A 58 -33.02 8.22 -14.37
C GLY A 58 -34.13 7.19 -14.02
N PRO A 59 -33.76 5.98 -13.57
CA PRO A 59 -34.68 4.97 -13.03
C PRO A 59 -34.85 5.04 -11.49
N HIS A 60 -34.35 6.09 -10.82
CA HIS A 60 -34.23 6.14 -9.35
C HIS A 60 -34.96 7.34 -8.69
N GLY A 61 -35.52 8.25 -9.48
CA GLY A 61 -36.19 9.46 -8.98
C GLY A 61 -35.22 10.64 -8.84
N PRO A 62 -35.58 11.67 -8.04
CA PRO A 62 -34.85 12.94 -7.92
C PRO A 62 -33.33 12.77 -7.87
N ASN A 63 -32.61 13.40 -8.81
CA ASN A 63 -31.19 13.20 -9.03
C ASN A 63 -30.34 14.47 -8.88
N GLY A 64 -30.93 15.60 -8.48
CA GLY A 64 -30.25 16.87 -8.29
C GLY A 64 -30.02 17.71 -9.55
N VAL A 65 -30.47 17.24 -10.73
CA VAL A 65 -30.56 18.03 -11.97
C VAL A 65 -31.94 18.70 -12.00
N GLU A 66 -32.00 19.92 -12.54
CA GLU A 66 -33.23 20.67 -12.63
C GLU A 66 -34.13 20.11 -13.75
N ASP A 67 -35.31 19.62 -13.40
CA ASP A 67 -36.24 19.03 -14.37
C ASP A 67 -36.75 20.07 -15.37
N ILE A 68 -36.97 19.62 -16.61
CA ILE A 68 -37.88 20.30 -17.53
C ILE A 68 -39.29 20.10 -17.01
N ARG A 69 -39.94 21.21 -16.66
CA ARG A 69 -41.38 21.27 -16.41
C ARG A 69 -42.14 21.46 -17.73
N LEU A 70 -43.15 20.63 -17.93
CA LEU A 70 -44.16 20.77 -18.99
C LEU A 70 -45.53 20.89 -18.34
N THR A 71 -46.45 21.63 -18.95
CA THR A 71 -47.87 21.60 -18.60
C THR A 71 -48.67 20.97 -19.72
N VAL A 72 -49.66 20.16 -19.37
CA VAL A 72 -50.57 19.48 -20.30
C VAL A 72 -52.00 19.84 -19.95
N SER A 73 -52.80 20.17 -20.95
CA SER A 73 -54.23 20.47 -20.82
C SER A 73 -55.06 19.69 -21.84
N GLY A 74 -56.39 19.65 -21.63
CA GLY A 74 -57.29 18.81 -22.44
C GLY A 74 -57.34 17.35 -21.97
N LEU A 75 -57.09 17.09 -20.69
CA LEU A 75 -57.35 15.79 -20.05
C LEU A 75 -58.82 15.65 -19.68
N ARG A 76 -59.38 14.43 -19.64
CA ARG A 76 -60.75 14.21 -19.14
C ARG A 76 -60.75 14.25 -17.62
N PRO A 77 -61.41 15.23 -16.95
CA PRO A 77 -61.42 15.37 -15.48
C PRO A 77 -61.77 14.08 -14.71
N ASP A 78 -62.71 13.31 -15.26
CA ASP A 78 -63.30 12.10 -14.70
C ASP A 78 -62.47 10.82 -14.93
N GLN A 79 -61.37 10.88 -15.69
CA GLN A 79 -60.57 9.71 -16.06
C GLN A 79 -59.17 9.74 -15.46
N PRO A 80 -58.77 8.70 -14.69
CA PRO A 80 -57.38 8.52 -14.27
C PRO A 80 -56.44 8.33 -15.46
N LEU A 81 -55.17 8.69 -15.26
CA LEU A 81 -54.10 8.43 -16.22
C LEU A 81 -53.49 7.06 -15.92
N ASP A 82 -53.44 6.18 -16.92
CA ASP A 82 -52.76 4.87 -16.84
C ASP A 82 -51.26 5.04 -17.15
N ARG A 83 -50.97 5.74 -18.25
CA ARG A 83 -49.60 5.99 -18.71
C ARG A 83 -49.45 7.40 -19.30
N VAL A 84 -48.38 8.08 -18.94
CA VAL A 84 -47.86 9.24 -19.65
C VAL A 84 -46.49 8.90 -20.21
N GLU A 85 -46.24 9.30 -21.45
CA GLU A 85 -44.97 9.18 -22.14
C GLU A 85 -44.61 10.52 -22.77
N VAL A 86 -43.35 10.92 -22.63
CA VAL A 86 -42.77 12.07 -23.33
C VAL A 86 -41.61 11.56 -24.18
N ALA A 87 -41.52 11.99 -25.43
CA ALA A 87 -40.45 11.64 -26.34
C ALA A 87 -39.95 12.90 -27.06
N GLY A 88 -38.64 13.16 -26.98
CA GLY A 88 -38.04 14.29 -27.70
C GLY A 88 -37.67 13.89 -29.13
N TYR A 89 -37.97 14.73 -30.11
CA TYR A 89 -37.67 14.44 -31.52
C TYR A 89 -36.16 14.20 -31.71
N GLY A 90 -35.81 13.09 -32.37
CA GLY A 90 -34.43 12.65 -32.58
C GLY A 90 -33.88 11.68 -31.52
N TYR A 91 -34.16 11.87 -30.22
CA TYR A 91 -33.81 10.92 -29.14
C TYR A 91 -34.38 11.30 -27.76
N GLY A 92 -34.42 10.35 -26.82
CA GLY A 92 -34.87 10.59 -25.43
C GLY A 92 -36.35 10.29 -25.24
N ARG A 93 -36.65 9.50 -24.22
CA ARG A 93 -37.99 8.98 -23.90
C ARG A 93 -38.11 8.83 -22.39
N TRP A 94 -39.21 9.30 -21.83
CA TRP A 94 -39.55 9.23 -20.41
C TRP A 94 -40.97 8.69 -20.27
N THR A 95 -41.23 7.74 -19.37
CA THR A 95 -42.62 7.27 -19.14
C THR A 95 -42.96 7.15 -17.64
N SER A 96 -44.25 7.14 -17.30
CA SER A 96 -44.72 7.09 -15.91
C SER A 96 -44.82 5.66 -15.36
N ASP A 97 -44.81 4.66 -16.24
CA ASP A 97 -45.15 3.24 -16.00
C ASP A 97 -43.93 2.29 -16.07
N THR A 98 -42.71 2.84 -16.12
CA THR A 98 -41.51 2.06 -16.46
C THR A 98 -40.97 1.12 -15.36
N PRO A 99 -40.41 -0.04 -15.75
CA PRO A 99 -39.48 -0.81 -14.92
C PRO A 99 -38.24 0.01 -14.52
N LEU A 100 -37.51 -0.47 -13.51
CA LEU A 100 -36.33 0.16 -12.87
C LEU A 100 -35.07 0.34 -13.77
N SER A 101 -35.22 0.54 -15.08
CA SER A 101 -34.12 0.68 -16.05
C SER A 101 -34.30 1.77 -17.10
N GLU A 102 -35.46 2.44 -17.15
CA GLU A 102 -35.75 3.52 -18.09
C GLU A 102 -35.93 4.87 -17.38
N TRP A 103 -35.97 5.97 -18.15
CA TRP A 103 -36.14 7.30 -17.61
C TRP A 103 -37.61 7.56 -17.27
N ARG A 104 -37.85 8.13 -16.09
CA ARG A 104 -39.20 8.39 -15.59
C ARG A 104 -39.70 9.78 -15.97
N VAL A 105 -40.99 9.93 -16.29
CA VAL A 105 -41.73 11.20 -16.13
C VAL A 105 -42.50 11.17 -14.82
N VAL A 106 -42.40 12.23 -14.03
CA VAL A 106 -43.28 12.44 -12.86
C VAL A 106 -44.49 13.26 -13.30
N VAL A 107 -45.67 12.78 -12.92
CA VAL A 107 -46.97 13.34 -13.31
C VAL A 107 -47.64 13.87 -12.05
N GLU A 108 -47.86 15.18 -11.99
CA GLU A 108 -48.58 15.84 -10.91
C GLU A 108 -49.91 16.38 -11.47
N ARG A 109 -51.02 15.74 -11.09
CA ARG A 109 -52.39 16.07 -11.51
C ARG A 109 -53.29 16.08 -10.29
N LEU A 110 -54.06 17.16 -10.12
CA LEU A 110 -55.12 17.20 -9.12
C LEU A 110 -56.30 16.33 -9.59
N GLU A 111 -56.93 15.61 -8.67
CA GLU A 111 -58.14 14.83 -8.95
C GLU A 111 -59.23 15.75 -9.51
N GLY A 112 -59.90 15.33 -10.59
CA GLY A 112 -60.88 16.16 -11.28
C GLY A 112 -60.32 17.31 -12.13
N SER A 113 -59.00 17.44 -12.33
CA SER A 113 -58.43 18.49 -13.20
C SER A 113 -58.29 18.04 -14.65
N ASP A 114 -58.58 18.93 -15.61
CA ASP A 114 -58.27 18.77 -17.04
C ASP A 114 -56.80 19.04 -17.37
N GLN A 115 -55.97 19.36 -16.37
CA GLN A 115 -54.56 19.71 -16.50
C GLN A 115 -53.64 18.80 -15.68
N ALA A 116 -52.41 18.65 -16.13
CA ALA A 116 -51.32 17.99 -15.40
C ALA A 116 -50.01 18.77 -15.58
N THR A 117 -49.16 18.76 -14.56
CA THR A 117 -47.74 19.13 -14.70
C THR A 117 -46.94 17.85 -14.90
N LEU A 118 -46.03 17.85 -15.86
CA LEU A 118 -45.06 16.78 -16.09
C LEU A 118 -43.65 17.29 -15.77
N PHE A 119 -42.82 16.43 -15.19
CA PHE A 119 -41.41 16.68 -14.93
C PHE A 119 -40.56 15.60 -15.60
N ILE A 120 -39.58 16.01 -16.41
CA ILE A 120 -38.61 15.12 -17.07
C ILE A 120 -37.19 15.66 -16.92
N ASP A 121 -36.25 14.77 -16.67
CA ASP A 121 -34.82 15.10 -16.55
C ASP A 121 -34.19 15.32 -17.95
N PRO A 122 -33.64 16.51 -18.27
CA PRO A 122 -32.99 16.78 -19.55
C PRO A 122 -31.78 15.88 -19.78
N ARG A 123 -31.76 15.15 -20.90
CA ARG A 123 -30.68 14.21 -21.22
C ARG A 123 -29.50 14.83 -22.00
N PHE A 124 -29.71 16.00 -22.58
CA PHE A 124 -28.72 16.78 -23.33
C PHE A 124 -29.17 18.25 -23.40
N VAL A 125 -28.28 19.15 -23.83
CA VAL A 125 -28.62 20.58 -23.97
C VAL A 125 -29.74 20.72 -24.99
N GLU A 126 -30.91 21.15 -24.52
CA GLU A 126 -32.07 21.42 -25.34
C GLU A 126 -31.97 22.84 -25.91
N THR A 127 -32.25 22.98 -27.20
CA THR A 127 -32.16 24.27 -27.92
C THR A 127 -33.41 24.52 -28.77
N GLY A 128 -34.57 24.04 -28.32
CA GLY A 128 -35.86 24.29 -28.98
C GLY A 128 -36.40 23.19 -29.91
N ARG A 129 -35.94 21.94 -29.79
CA ARG A 129 -36.50 20.82 -30.57
C ARG A 129 -37.91 20.43 -30.09
N GLU A 130 -38.70 19.82 -30.95
CA GLU A 130 -40.07 19.38 -30.62
C GLU A 130 -40.10 18.15 -29.69
N PHE A 131 -41.13 18.09 -28.84
CA PHE A 131 -41.44 16.95 -27.98
C PHE A 131 -42.86 16.44 -28.24
N GLN A 132 -43.01 15.12 -28.36
CA GLN A 132 -44.29 14.43 -28.36
C GLN A 132 -44.66 14.06 -26.93
N ILE A 133 -45.87 14.37 -26.50
CA ILE A 133 -46.50 13.85 -25.29
C ILE A 133 -47.59 12.86 -25.73
N VAL A 134 -47.57 11.66 -25.15
CA VAL A 134 -48.62 10.64 -25.29
C VAL A 134 -49.23 10.38 -23.93
N VAL A 135 -50.55 10.42 -23.84
CA VAL A 135 -51.31 10.11 -22.63
C VAL A 135 -52.26 8.96 -22.94
N VAL A 136 -52.25 7.93 -22.10
CA VAL A 136 -53.20 6.82 -22.09
C VAL A 136 -54.01 6.92 -20.80
N GLU A 137 -55.33 7.04 -20.93
CA GLU A 137 -56.27 7.04 -19.80
C GLU A 137 -56.69 5.62 -19.42
N ALA A 138 -57.28 5.46 -18.23
CA ALA A 138 -57.64 4.15 -17.67
C ALA A 138 -58.64 3.32 -18.50
N ASP A 139 -59.40 3.94 -19.41
CA ASP A 139 -60.27 3.26 -20.38
C ASP A 139 -59.55 2.85 -21.68
N GLY A 140 -58.23 3.07 -21.77
CA GLY A 140 -57.39 2.79 -22.92
C GLY A 140 -57.37 3.89 -23.98
N LEU A 141 -58.07 5.02 -23.79
CA LEU A 141 -58.03 6.13 -24.74
C LEU A 141 -56.62 6.73 -24.80
N ARG A 142 -55.98 6.63 -25.96
CA ARG A 142 -54.70 7.27 -26.28
C ARG A 142 -54.94 8.63 -26.92
N ARG A 143 -54.35 9.68 -26.34
CA ARG A 143 -54.24 11.02 -26.95
C ARG A 143 -52.78 11.42 -27.07
N GLU A 144 -52.46 12.29 -28.01
CA GLU A 144 -51.12 12.83 -28.19
C GLU A 144 -51.13 14.32 -28.52
N ALA A 145 -50.03 14.98 -28.19
CA ALA A 145 -49.76 16.40 -28.44
C ALA A 145 -48.29 16.55 -28.84
N PHE A 146 -48.02 17.54 -29.69
CA PHE A 146 -46.66 17.97 -30.02
C PHE A 146 -46.48 19.40 -29.51
N LEU A 147 -45.32 19.67 -28.91
CA LEU A 147 -44.98 20.99 -28.39
C LEU A 147 -43.55 21.38 -28.79
N PRO A 148 -43.31 22.62 -29.23
CA PRO A 148 -41.96 23.12 -29.40
C PRO A 148 -41.29 23.16 -28.02
N GLY A 149 -40.17 22.47 -27.86
CA GLY A 149 -39.35 22.60 -26.68
C GLY A 149 -38.69 23.98 -26.60
N GLY A 150 -37.95 24.21 -25.53
CA GLY A 150 -37.19 25.43 -25.30
C GLY A 150 -35.74 25.13 -24.96
N TRP A 151 -35.12 26.03 -24.22
CA TRP A 151 -33.78 25.82 -23.69
C TRP A 151 -33.81 25.07 -22.35
N ALA A 152 -32.93 24.08 -22.19
CA ALA A 152 -32.64 23.39 -20.92
C ALA A 152 -31.23 22.81 -20.96
N ASP A 153 -30.56 22.75 -19.80
CA ASP A 153 -29.19 22.25 -19.65
C ASP A 153 -29.17 21.03 -18.71
N PRO A 154 -28.70 19.84 -19.17
CA PRO A 154 -28.58 18.62 -18.36
C PRO A 154 -27.56 18.75 -17.21
N HIS A 155 -26.82 19.85 -17.18
CA HIS A 155 -25.84 20.19 -16.16
C HIS A 155 -26.29 21.36 -15.26
N ARG A 156 -27.56 21.78 -15.35
CA ARG A 156 -28.14 22.73 -14.40
C ARG A 156 -28.58 21.99 -13.15
N ALA A 157 -27.85 22.19 -12.05
CA ALA A 157 -28.25 21.64 -10.76
C ALA A 157 -29.43 22.41 -10.18
N VAL A 158 -30.31 21.69 -9.47
CA VAL A 158 -31.38 22.27 -8.66
C VAL A 158 -30.78 23.29 -7.69
N GLN A 159 -31.44 24.43 -7.51
CA GLN A 159 -30.93 25.52 -6.68
C GLN A 159 -31.59 25.59 -5.29
N PRO A 160 -31.05 24.91 -4.26
CA PRO A 160 -30.75 25.66 -3.04
C PRO A 160 -29.72 26.74 -3.43
N GLY A 161 -29.94 27.99 -3.00
CA GLY A 161 -29.06 29.10 -3.39
C GLY A 161 -27.63 28.88 -2.87
N LEU A 162 -26.72 28.42 -3.73
CA LEU A 162 -25.32 28.26 -3.39
C LEU A 162 -24.79 29.63 -2.96
N SER A 163 -24.33 29.71 -1.72
CA SER A 163 -23.71 30.90 -1.17
C SER A 163 -22.32 30.56 -0.66
N ALA A 164 -21.39 31.50 -0.89
CA ALA A 164 -20.02 31.42 -0.45
C ALA A 164 -19.76 32.56 0.54
N VAL A 165 -19.12 32.24 1.66
CA VAL A 165 -18.86 33.19 2.76
C VAL A 165 -17.38 33.21 3.05
N TRP A 166 -16.78 34.40 3.08
CA TRP A 166 -15.41 34.58 3.52
C TRP A 166 -15.30 34.31 5.02
N LEU A 167 -14.46 33.35 5.42
CA LEU A 167 -14.23 33.01 6.83
C LEU A 167 -12.87 33.51 7.36
N GLY A 168 -12.07 34.17 6.52
CA GLY A 168 -10.74 34.65 6.86
C GLY A 168 -9.65 33.60 6.66
N GLN A 169 -8.56 33.73 7.40
CA GLN A 169 -7.53 32.70 7.54
C GLN A 169 -7.73 31.97 8.87
N ALA A 170 -7.56 30.65 8.86
CA ALA A 170 -7.56 29.84 10.08
C ALA A 170 -6.14 29.52 10.53
N ALA A 171 -5.97 29.05 11.76
CA ALA A 171 -4.73 28.46 12.25
C ALA A 171 -4.48 27.03 11.68
N GLU A 172 -4.88 26.81 10.42
CA GLU A 172 -4.73 25.57 9.65
C GLU A 172 -3.84 25.82 8.43
N ASP A 173 -3.13 24.77 8.00
CA ASP A 173 -2.25 24.73 6.83
C ASP A 173 -2.39 23.32 6.24
N ARG A 174 -3.01 23.24 5.05
CA ARG A 174 -3.29 21.99 4.34
C ARG A 174 -2.75 22.00 2.92
N VAL A 175 -2.62 23.18 2.32
CA VAL A 175 -2.34 23.36 0.90
C VAL A 175 -1.36 24.50 0.65
N GLY A 176 -0.51 24.34 -0.35
CA GLY A 176 0.34 25.42 -0.86
C GLY A 176 -0.24 26.08 -2.12
N PRO A 177 0.46 27.09 -2.68
CA PRO A 177 -0.06 27.94 -3.75
C PRO A 177 0.14 27.34 -5.15
N THR A 178 0.56 26.07 -5.21
CA THR A 178 0.90 25.34 -6.44
C THR A 178 -0.08 24.18 -6.65
N ALA A 179 0.00 23.47 -7.77
CA ALA A 179 -0.79 22.25 -7.97
C ALA A 179 -0.42 21.10 -7.00
N ALA A 180 0.80 21.12 -6.45
CA ALA A 180 1.31 20.04 -5.62
C ALA A 180 0.54 19.90 -4.29
N PRO A 181 0.41 18.68 -3.75
CA PRO A 181 -0.27 18.45 -2.48
C PRO A 181 0.51 19.00 -1.28
N GLY A 182 -0.27 19.29 -0.25
CA GLY A 182 0.21 19.44 1.12
C GLY A 182 0.52 20.87 1.56
N PRO A 183 0.67 21.06 2.89
CA PRO A 183 0.98 22.32 3.55
C PRO A 183 2.26 22.99 3.06
N ASN A 184 2.36 24.31 3.27
CA ASN A 184 3.54 25.09 2.95
C ASN A 184 4.12 25.91 4.13
N GLY A 185 3.48 25.90 5.31
CA GLY A 185 3.82 26.70 6.49
C GLY A 185 3.05 28.02 6.63
N GLN A 186 2.25 28.40 5.63
CA GLN A 186 1.38 29.59 5.64
C GLN A 186 -0.05 29.21 6.07
N LEU A 187 -0.84 30.20 6.50
CA LEU A 187 -2.22 29.97 6.92
C LEU A 187 -3.19 29.91 5.73
N ASP A 188 -3.93 28.80 5.62
CA ASP A 188 -4.95 28.61 4.60
C ASP A 188 -6.04 29.69 4.68
N VAL A 189 -6.47 30.16 3.50
CA VAL A 189 -7.71 30.95 3.35
C VAL A 189 -8.92 30.03 3.37
N LEU A 190 -9.94 30.43 4.13
CA LEU A 190 -11.18 29.69 4.31
C LEU A 190 -12.38 30.37 3.60
N ILE A 191 -13.07 29.58 2.78
CA ILE A 191 -14.40 29.94 2.24
C ILE A 191 -15.41 28.86 2.64
N GLY A 192 -16.43 29.26 3.39
CA GLY A 192 -17.57 28.39 3.69
C GLY A 192 -18.55 28.37 2.53
N LEU A 193 -18.99 27.18 2.13
CA LEU A 193 -20.10 26.98 1.18
C LEU A 193 -21.36 26.55 1.92
N ARG A 194 -22.51 27.07 1.47
CA ARG A 194 -23.85 26.70 1.94
C ARG A 194 -24.81 26.53 0.79
N GLY A 195 -25.85 25.72 0.98
CA GLY A 195 -26.85 25.45 -0.06
C GLY A 195 -26.42 24.33 -1.02
N LEU A 196 -25.52 23.44 -0.59
CA LEU A 196 -25.11 22.31 -1.39
C LEU A 196 -26.17 21.18 -1.38
N PRO A 197 -26.41 20.49 -2.51
CA PRO A 197 -27.29 19.34 -2.56
C PRO A 197 -26.70 18.13 -1.81
N SER A 198 -27.41 17.65 -0.80
CA SER A 198 -26.99 16.58 0.13
C SER A 198 -26.84 15.18 -0.49
N ARG A 199 -27.21 15.00 -1.76
CA ARG A 199 -27.15 13.70 -2.45
C ARG A 199 -26.18 13.67 -3.62
N LEU A 200 -25.67 14.82 -4.07
CA LEU A 200 -24.68 14.86 -5.14
C LEU A 200 -23.26 14.72 -4.57
N PRO A 201 -22.43 13.82 -5.13
CA PRO A 201 -20.98 13.91 -4.97
C PRO A 201 -20.45 15.14 -5.73
N ILE A 202 -19.47 15.80 -5.14
CA ILE A 202 -18.74 16.92 -5.75
C ILE A 202 -17.44 16.36 -6.33
N ASP A 203 -17.20 16.59 -7.62
CA ASP A 203 -15.99 16.14 -8.33
C ASP A 203 -14.89 17.23 -8.31
N LEU A 204 -15.29 18.51 -8.32
CA LEU A 204 -14.39 19.67 -8.38
C LEU A 204 -15.04 20.88 -7.70
N VAL A 205 -14.26 21.62 -6.92
CA VAL A 205 -14.55 23.01 -6.55
C VAL A 205 -13.44 23.90 -7.09
N ARG A 206 -13.80 24.92 -7.87
CA ARG A 206 -12.87 25.92 -8.42
C ARG A 206 -13.12 27.28 -7.75
N VAL A 207 -12.07 27.92 -7.29
CA VAL A 207 -12.05 29.32 -6.83
C VAL A 207 -11.28 30.14 -7.85
N GLU A 208 -11.82 31.27 -8.29
CA GLU A 208 -11.19 32.19 -9.25
C GLU A 208 -11.20 33.60 -8.67
N ARG A 209 -10.04 34.29 -8.68
CA ARG A 209 -9.99 35.73 -8.39
C ARG A 209 -10.28 36.49 -9.68
N LEU A 210 -11.27 37.38 -9.66
CA LEU A 210 -11.69 38.14 -10.82
C LEU A 210 -11.01 39.52 -10.87
N VAL A 211 -10.52 39.88 -12.05
CA VAL A 211 -10.04 41.23 -12.38
C VAL A 211 -10.73 41.64 -13.69
N GLY A 212 -11.60 42.65 -13.63
CA GLY A 212 -12.41 43.07 -14.77
C GLY A 212 -13.37 41.97 -15.29
N GLY A 213 -13.84 41.09 -14.40
CA GLY A 213 -14.72 39.95 -14.74
C GLY A 213 -14.01 38.72 -15.33
N VAL A 214 -12.70 38.78 -15.55
CA VAL A 214 -11.87 37.67 -16.05
C VAL A 214 -11.10 37.04 -14.89
N ALA A 215 -10.96 35.71 -14.88
CA ALA A 215 -10.15 35.01 -13.89
C ALA A 215 -8.66 35.35 -14.09
N ALA A 216 -8.04 35.96 -13.08
CA ALA A 216 -6.61 36.28 -13.05
C ALA A 216 -5.79 35.15 -12.41
N GLU A 217 -6.33 34.52 -11.36
CA GLU A 217 -5.77 33.35 -10.68
C GLU A 217 -6.88 32.33 -10.43
N THR A 218 -6.48 31.06 -10.28
CA THR A 218 -7.42 29.93 -10.12
C THR A 218 -6.84 28.89 -9.17
N TRP A 219 -7.69 28.40 -8.28
CA TRP A 219 -7.42 27.27 -7.39
C TRP A 219 -8.47 26.17 -7.59
N GLU A 220 -8.05 24.91 -7.61
CA GLU A 220 -8.92 23.75 -7.86
C GLU A 220 -8.73 22.64 -6.83
N SER A 221 -9.85 22.06 -6.40
CA SER A 221 -9.89 20.77 -5.69
C SER A 221 -10.15 19.60 -6.65
N GLY A 222 -10.10 18.38 -6.13
CA GLY A 222 -10.24 17.19 -6.98
C GLY A 222 -9.06 17.02 -7.95
N PRO A 223 -9.25 16.42 -9.14
CA PRO A 223 -8.13 15.97 -9.97
C PRO A 223 -7.16 17.04 -10.47
N ASN A 224 -7.52 18.34 -10.44
CA ASN A 224 -6.72 19.48 -10.95
C ASN A 224 -5.94 19.14 -12.25
N PRO A 225 -6.64 18.77 -13.35
CA PRO A 225 -5.98 18.37 -14.60
C PRO A 225 -5.33 19.56 -15.33
N SER A 226 -5.68 20.80 -14.94
CA SER A 226 -5.10 22.03 -15.47
C SER A 226 -3.74 22.38 -14.84
N GLY A 227 -3.45 21.86 -13.64
CA GLY A 227 -2.24 22.22 -12.90
C GLY A 227 -2.22 23.68 -12.45
N VAL A 228 -3.37 24.19 -12.02
CA VAL A 228 -3.51 25.51 -11.38
C VAL A 228 -3.23 25.39 -9.87
N GLY A 229 -3.40 26.46 -9.09
CA GLY A 229 -3.24 26.41 -7.63
C GLY A 229 -4.14 25.34 -7.00
N ARG A 230 -3.75 24.78 -5.86
CA ARG A 230 -4.55 23.75 -5.18
C ARG A 230 -5.56 24.40 -4.23
N ALA A 231 -6.76 23.83 -4.22
CA ALA A 231 -7.72 24.00 -3.14
C ALA A 231 -8.05 22.61 -2.55
N GLU A 232 -8.38 22.56 -1.27
CA GLU A 232 -8.97 21.37 -0.65
C GLU A 232 -10.39 21.64 -0.19
N TRP A 233 -11.25 20.64 -0.40
CA TRP A 233 -12.67 20.70 -0.11
C TRP A 233 -13.03 19.63 0.92
N SER A 234 -13.76 20.01 1.96
CA SER A 234 -14.28 19.10 2.98
C SER A 234 -15.73 19.41 3.33
N ARG A 235 -16.55 18.37 3.48
CA ARG A 235 -17.87 18.41 4.12
C ARG A 235 -17.89 17.40 5.26
N ASP A 236 -18.49 17.75 6.39
CA ASP A 236 -18.42 16.92 7.60
C ASP A 236 -19.12 15.57 7.43
N GLU A 237 -20.24 15.55 6.69
CA GLU A 237 -20.89 14.31 6.25
C GLU A 237 -21.32 14.39 4.78
N PRO A 238 -21.49 13.25 4.07
CA PRO A 238 -21.97 13.22 2.70
C PRO A 238 -23.33 13.93 2.48
N ALA A 239 -24.18 13.96 3.52
CA ALA A 239 -25.49 14.58 3.50
C ALA A 239 -25.50 16.06 3.95
N ALA A 240 -24.35 16.64 4.30
CA ALA A 240 -24.27 18.04 4.70
C ALA A 240 -24.55 18.97 3.50
N THR A 241 -25.34 20.01 3.75
CA THR A 241 -25.62 21.10 2.80
C THR A 241 -24.62 22.25 2.90
N GLU A 242 -23.60 22.09 3.75
CA GLU A 242 -22.51 23.03 4.00
C GLU A 242 -21.15 22.31 3.87
N GLY A 243 -20.09 23.10 3.73
CA GLY A 243 -18.71 22.63 3.85
C GLY A 243 -17.69 23.74 3.64
N LEU A 244 -16.42 23.37 3.57
CA LEU A 244 -15.29 24.29 3.67
C LEU A 244 -14.28 24.09 2.54
N ILE A 245 -13.91 25.20 1.89
CA ILE A 245 -12.77 25.28 0.96
C ILE A 245 -11.58 25.86 1.73
N ARG A 246 -10.41 25.24 1.55
CA ARG A 246 -9.09 25.72 1.95
C ARG A 246 -8.26 25.98 0.70
N PHE A 247 -7.58 27.12 0.61
CA PHE A 247 -6.62 27.39 -0.46
C PHE A 247 -5.56 28.40 0.01
N ASP A 248 -4.38 28.34 -0.60
CA ASP A 248 -3.32 29.32 -0.37
C ASP A 248 -3.13 30.17 -1.63
N PRO A 249 -3.36 31.50 -1.57
CA PRO A 249 -3.11 32.39 -2.70
C PRO A 249 -1.61 32.66 -2.94
N GLY A 250 -0.76 32.37 -1.95
CA GLY A 250 0.68 32.63 -1.97
C GLY A 250 1.05 34.09 -1.67
N PRO A 251 2.32 34.36 -1.35
CA PRO A 251 2.77 35.66 -0.82
C PRO A 251 2.62 36.85 -1.79
N ALA A 252 2.46 36.57 -3.09
CA ALA A 252 2.36 37.59 -4.14
C ALA A 252 0.92 38.03 -4.46
N VAL A 253 -0.10 37.33 -3.95
CA VAL A 253 -1.50 37.55 -4.35
C VAL A 253 -2.31 38.16 -3.20
N GLY A 254 -2.58 39.46 -3.30
CA GLY A 254 -3.45 40.17 -2.37
C GLY A 254 -4.93 39.89 -2.65
N LEU A 255 -5.60 39.17 -1.74
CA LEU A 255 -7.04 38.88 -1.87
C LEU A 255 -7.94 40.02 -1.37
N THR A 256 -7.58 40.75 -0.32
CA THR A 256 -8.43 41.74 0.36
C THR A 256 -9.15 42.69 -0.61
N GLY A 257 -10.49 42.67 -0.60
CA GLY A 257 -11.34 43.48 -1.46
C GLY A 257 -11.53 42.97 -2.90
N SER A 258 -10.87 41.87 -3.28
CA SER A 258 -11.06 41.24 -4.59
C SER A 258 -12.38 40.48 -4.66
N GLU A 259 -13.01 40.49 -5.83
CA GLU A 259 -14.13 39.60 -6.14
C GLU A 259 -13.62 38.18 -6.41
N LEU A 260 -14.24 37.20 -5.76
CA LEU A 260 -13.99 35.78 -5.95
C LEU A 260 -15.24 35.12 -6.54
N ARG A 261 -15.04 34.28 -7.56
CA ARG A 261 -16.04 33.36 -8.09
C ARG A 261 -15.73 31.96 -7.62
N VAL A 262 -16.72 31.26 -7.08
CA VAL A 262 -16.61 29.87 -6.63
C VAL A 262 -17.57 29.01 -7.43
N THR A 263 -17.03 28.08 -8.22
CA THR A 263 -17.80 27.14 -9.04
C THR A 263 -17.68 25.73 -8.45
N VAL A 264 -18.82 25.10 -8.17
CA VAL A 264 -18.92 23.70 -7.74
C VAL A 264 -19.37 22.86 -8.93
N VAL A 265 -18.67 21.76 -9.20
CA VAL A 265 -19.02 20.77 -10.23
C VAL A 265 -19.30 19.43 -9.57
N PHE A 266 -20.49 18.89 -9.82
CA PHE A 266 -20.97 17.63 -9.27
C PHE A 266 -20.66 16.46 -10.21
N ALA A 267 -20.71 15.22 -9.69
CA ALA A 267 -20.36 14.00 -10.42
C ALA A 267 -21.29 13.66 -11.61
N ASN A 268 -22.49 14.26 -11.67
CA ASN A 268 -23.38 14.22 -12.83
C ASN A 268 -23.02 15.30 -13.90
N GLY A 269 -21.91 16.01 -13.71
CA GLY A 269 -21.47 17.14 -14.53
C GLY A 269 -22.15 18.47 -14.19
N ALA A 270 -23.15 18.46 -13.30
CA ALA A 270 -23.94 19.65 -12.99
C ALA A 270 -23.12 20.71 -12.27
N ARG A 271 -23.52 21.99 -12.38
CA ARG A 271 -22.75 23.13 -11.86
C ARG A 271 -23.59 24.10 -11.05
N GLN A 272 -22.98 24.65 -10.01
CA GLN A 272 -23.46 25.81 -9.27
C GLN A 272 -22.33 26.83 -9.15
N THR A 273 -22.65 28.12 -9.01
CA THR A 273 -21.67 29.19 -8.86
C THR A 273 -22.14 30.21 -7.82
N ALA A 274 -21.22 30.64 -6.97
CA ALA A 274 -21.42 31.72 -6.01
C ALA A 274 -20.33 32.79 -6.15
N TYR A 275 -20.64 34.00 -5.71
CA TYR A 275 -19.72 35.14 -5.70
C TYR A 275 -19.58 35.67 -4.28
N LEU A 276 -18.39 36.15 -3.93
CA LEU A 276 -18.11 36.82 -2.67
C LEU A 276 -16.99 37.86 -2.84
N ILE A 277 -16.96 38.85 -1.96
CA ILE A 277 -15.80 39.73 -1.81
C ILE A 277 -14.91 39.17 -0.72
N ALA A 278 -13.61 39.01 -1.01
CA ALA A 278 -12.63 38.57 -0.02
C ALA A 278 -12.43 39.65 1.06
N GLY A 279 -12.54 39.25 2.33
CA GLY A 279 -12.23 40.11 3.47
C GLY A 279 -10.72 40.25 3.72
N PRO A 280 -10.32 40.79 4.89
CA PRO A 280 -8.92 40.91 5.25
C PRO A 280 -8.15 39.58 5.20
N HIS A 281 -6.93 39.65 4.69
CA HIS A 281 -5.99 38.56 4.47
C HIS A 281 -4.56 39.07 4.63
N ASP A 282 -3.71 38.35 5.37
CA ASP A 282 -2.26 38.56 5.39
C ASP A 282 -1.56 37.44 4.59
N PRO A 283 -0.98 37.75 3.41
CA PRO A 283 -0.28 36.77 2.56
C PRO A 283 1.03 36.23 3.18
N ASN A 284 1.45 36.74 4.34
CA ASN A 284 2.64 36.29 5.06
C ASN A 284 2.32 35.61 6.41
N ALA A 285 1.04 35.42 6.75
CA ALA A 285 0.66 34.75 7.99
C ALA A 285 1.12 33.28 7.98
N THR A 286 1.85 32.88 9.02
CA THR A 286 2.40 31.53 9.17
C THR A 286 1.75 30.76 10.32
N VAL A 287 1.79 29.42 10.24
CA VAL A 287 1.33 28.56 11.33
C VAL A 287 2.19 28.80 12.59
N PRO A 288 1.60 29.06 13.76
CA PRO A 288 2.35 29.15 15.01
C PRO A 288 3.11 27.85 15.32
N LEU A 289 4.39 27.97 15.63
CA LEU A 289 5.27 26.84 15.91
C LEU A 289 5.70 26.83 17.36
N ASP A 290 5.38 25.74 18.07
CA ASP A 290 6.00 25.44 19.37
C ASP A 290 7.54 25.46 19.24
N PRO A 291 8.29 26.00 20.22
CA PRO A 291 9.75 25.96 20.17
C PRO A 291 10.26 24.51 20.14
N VAL A 292 11.25 24.23 19.28
CA VAL A 292 11.92 22.92 19.29
C VAL A 292 12.70 22.79 20.61
N PRO A 293 12.55 21.68 21.37
CA PRO A 293 13.29 21.48 22.61
C PRO A 293 14.81 21.54 22.37
N PRO A 294 15.62 22.15 23.27
CA PRO A 294 17.05 22.28 23.08
C PRO A 294 17.73 20.91 22.89
N LEU A 295 18.13 20.63 21.65
CA LEU A 295 18.73 19.37 21.23
C LEU A 295 20.25 19.51 21.13
N VAL A 296 20.99 18.51 21.63
CA VAL A 296 22.38 18.28 21.20
C VAL A 296 22.44 16.98 20.40
N TRP A 297 22.77 17.12 19.11
CA TRP A 297 22.99 15.97 18.24
C TRP A 297 24.33 15.29 18.55
N ASN A 298 24.28 13.97 18.79
CA ASN A 298 25.44 13.12 19.08
C ASN A 298 26.42 13.78 20.08
N ASP A 299 25.88 14.10 21.27
CA ASP A 299 26.55 14.87 22.32
C ASP A 299 27.94 14.27 22.63
N PRO A 300 29.04 15.00 22.35
CA PRO A 300 30.40 14.48 22.54
C PRO A 300 30.75 14.27 24.02
N ALA A 301 29.98 14.82 24.97
CA ALA A 301 30.11 14.49 26.37
C ALA A 301 29.57 13.08 26.69
N ILE A 302 28.56 12.61 25.97
CA ILE A 302 27.90 11.32 26.24
C ILE A 302 28.62 10.19 25.52
N ARG A 303 29.47 9.47 26.26
CA ARG A 303 30.12 8.25 25.77
C ARG A 303 29.29 7.02 26.10
N ALA A 304 28.65 6.44 25.09
CA ALA A 304 28.02 5.12 25.15
C ALA A 304 29.06 4.00 24.94
N ILE A 305 28.99 2.94 25.75
CA ILE A 305 29.93 1.81 25.76
C ILE A 305 29.13 0.51 25.80
N TRP A 306 29.17 -0.25 24.71
CA TRP A 306 28.57 -1.58 24.62
C TRP A 306 29.20 -2.55 25.62
N ARG A 307 28.38 -3.33 26.34
CA ARG A 307 28.82 -4.38 27.28
C ARG A 307 28.37 -5.79 26.91
N GLY A 308 27.58 -5.96 25.84
CA GLY A 308 27.01 -7.24 25.44
C GLY A 308 25.85 -7.68 26.35
N GLN A 309 25.42 -8.93 26.18
CA GLN A 309 24.45 -9.57 27.06
C GLN A 309 25.14 -10.06 28.33
N THR A 310 25.07 -9.28 29.41
CA THR A 310 25.86 -9.53 30.64
C THR A 310 25.21 -10.53 31.60
N GLY A 311 24.31 -11.39 31.12
CA GLY A 311 23.46 -12.25 31.97
C GLY A 311 22.48 -11.48 32.89
N SER A 312 22.39 -10.15 32.75
CA SER A 312 21.47 -9.32 33.52
C SER A 312 20.03 -9.64 33.16
N THR A 313 19.16 -9.65 34.16
CA THR A 313 17.70 -9.81 34.01
C THR A 313 16.94 -8.51 34.17
N GLN A 314 17.62 -7.34 34.26
CA GLN A 314 16.98 -6.06 34.59
C GLN A 314 15.89 -5.62 33.59
N ALA A 315 16.06 -5.87 32.28
CA ALA A 315 15.00 -5.68 31.28
C ALA A 315 14.35 -7.01 30.84
N GLY A 316 14.56 -8.08 31.61
CA GLY A 316 14.20 -9.47 31.28
C GLY A 316 15.41 -10.35 30.94
N PRO A 317 15.24 -11.67 30.79
CA PRO A 317 16.30 -12.60 30.41
C PRO A 317 17.10 -12.12 29.18
N GLY A 318 18.40 -12.42 29.13
CA GLY A 318 19.25 -12.10 27.99
C GLY A 318 19.39 -10.60 27.69
N SER A 319 19.19 -9.72 28.68
CA SER A 319 19.34 -8.28 28.48
C SER A 319 20.75 -7.91 27.99
N ALA A 320 20.82 -7.17 26.89
CA ALA A 320 22.00 -6.41 26.51
C ALA A 320 22.18 -5.20 27.44
N ARG A 321 23.42 -4.77 27.67
CA ARG A 321 23.77 -3.60 28.49
C ARG A 321 24.62 -2.61 27.70
N VAL A 322 24.33 -1.33 27.87
CA VAL A 322 25.17 -0.21 27.45
C VAL A 322 25.45 0.68 28.66
N ASP A 323 26.72 1.01 28.90
CA ASP A 323 27.11 2.03 29.88
C ASP A 323 27.18 3.40 29.22
N LEU A 324 26.57 4.39 29.86
CA LEU A 324 26.62 5.81 29.48
C LEU A 324 27.49 6.56 30.48
N ARG A 325 28.38 7.40 29.97
CA ARG A 325 29.26 8.27 30.77
C ARG A 325 29.17 9.70 30.28
N GLY A 326 29.35 10.66 31.18
CA GLY A 326 29.39 12.09 30.86
C GLY A 326 28.01 12.72 30.69
N LEU A 327 26.97 12.10 31.27
CA LEU A 327 25.67 12.75 31.39
C LEU A 327 25.77 14.04 32.22
N PRO A 328 24.99 15.09 31.92
CA PRO A 328 24.94 16.32 32.71
C PRO A 328 24.67 16.01 34.19
N ARG A 329 25.55 16.48 35.08
CA ARG A 329 25.41 16.27 36.53
C ARG A 329 24.26 17.09 37.09
N GLY A 330 23.55 16.53 38.06
CA GLY A 330 22.37 17.17 38.68
C GLY A 330 21.11 17.14 37.81
N ARG A 331 21.16 16.47 36.64
CA ARG A 331 19.99 16.20 35.80
C ARG A 331 19.49 14.78 36.01
N THR A 332 18.17 14.63 35.97
CA THR A 332 17.45 13.37 35.88
C THR A 332 16.99 13.11 34.45
N VAL A 333 16.86 11.83 34.08
CA VAL A 333 16.35 11.41 32.76
C VAL A 333 14.86 11.11 32.92
N LEU A 334 14.00 11.87 32.26
CA LEU A 334 12.55 11.69 32.28
C LEU A 334 12.10 10.59 31.31
N SER A 335 12.75 10.51 30.15
CA SER A 335 12.52 9.44 29.17
C SER A 335 13.79 9.12 28.39
N ALA A 336 13.87 7.88 27.90
CA ALA A 336 14.94 7.45 27.02
C ALA A 336 14.38 6.56 25.91
N THR A 337 14.84 6.78 24.68
CA THR A 337 14.47 5.97 23.51
C THR A 337 15.73 5.52 22.78
N LEU A 338 15.89 4.21 22.68
CA LEU A 338 16.93 3.56 21.89
C LEU A 338 16.29 3.03 20.61
N THR A 339 16.82 3.40 19.44
CA THR A 339 16.36 2.90 18.13
C THR A 339 17.52 2.34 17.32
N ASP A 340 17.19 1.39 16.45
CA ASP A 340 18.06 1.00 15.34
C ASP A 340 17.55 1.56 14.00
N ASP A 341 18.23 1.21 12.92
CA ASP A 341 17.93 1.59 11.54
C ASP A 341 16.73 0.82 10.93
N SER A 342 16.20 -0.18 11.62
CA SER A 342 15.22 -1.17 11.14
C SER A 342 13.85 -1.09 11.82
N ARG A 343 13.58 0.03 12.51
CA ARG A 343 12.39 0.31 13.34
C ARG A 343 12.32 -0.40 14.70
N ALA A 344 13.32 -1.17 15.13
CA ALA A 344 13.28 -1.70 16.49
C ALA A 344 13.48 -0.56 17.49
N ARG A 345 12.68 -0.56 18.57
CA ARG A 345 12.71 0.50 19.59
C ARG A 345 12.62 -0.07 21.00
N TRP A 346 13.39 0.52 21.90
CA TRP A 346 13.31 0.28 23.32
C TRP A 346 13.11 1.60 24.07
N ARG A 347 12.08 1.64 24.92
CA ARG A 347 11.58 2.88 25.54
C ARG A 347 11.60 2.81 27.08
N TYR A 348 11.96 3.92 27.70
CA TYR A 348 11.88 4.17 29.14
C TYR A 348 11.10 5.47 29.39
N THR A 349 10.29 5.49 30.44
CA THR A 349 9.65 6.69 30.98
C THR A 349 9.69 6.64 32.50
N ALA A 350 10.00 7.76 33.14
CA ALA A 350 10.02 7.87 34.60
C ALA A 350 8.62 7.70 35.20
N SER A 351 8.54 7.01 36.34
CA SER A 351 7.27 6.71 37.01
C SER A 351 6.44 7.96 37.31
N GLY A 352 5.15 7.92 36.97
CA GLY A 352 4.20 9.00 37.25
C GLY A 352 4.04 10.04 36.14
N LEU A 353 4.85 9.98 35.07
CA LEU A 353 4.60 10.79 33.87
C LEU A 353 3.59 10.08 32.94
N PRO A 354 2.63 10.81 32.34
CA PRO A 354 1.77 10.25 31.30
C PRO A 354 2.62 9.87 30.08
N PHE A 355 2.43 8.65 29.58
CA PHE A 355 3.09 8.20 28.36
C PHE A 355 2.45 8.88 27.15
N VAL A 356 3.17 9.82 26.54
CA VAL A 356 2.79 10.41 25.25
C VAL A 356 3.22 9.43 24.16
N ASP A 357 2.32 8.53 23.75
CA ASP A 357 2.62 7.66 22.61
C ASP A 357 2.53 8.44 21.30
N VAL A 358 3.70 8.82 20.78
CA VAL A 358 3.81 9.49 19.48
C VAL A 358 3.63 8.51 18.30
N ASP A 359 3.53 7.19 18.53
CA ASP A 359 3.35 6.19 17.46
C ASP A 359 2.55 4.98 17.97
N SER A 360 1.24 5.20 18.07
CA SER A 360 0.19 4.29 18.55
C SER A 360 -0.14 3.11 17.62
N SER A 361 0.73 2.78 16.66
CA SER A 361 0.46 1.67 15.75
C SER A 361 0.52 0.34 16.50
N ASN A 362 -0.54 -0.48 16.39
CA ASN A 362 -0.69 -1.79 17.05
C ASN A 362 0.31 -2.89 16.58
N LEU A 363 1.45 -2.52 16.01
CA LEU A 363 2.51 -3.40 15.53
C LEU A 363 3.49 -3.73 16.67
N VAL A 364 2.97 -4.45 17.67
CA VAL A 364 3.64 -4.89 18.91
C VAL A 364 5.00 -5.59 18.71
N MET A 365 5.33 -5.99 17.48
CA MET A 365 6.46 -6.86 17.15
C MET A 365 7.85 -6.19 17.24
N ALA A 366 7.93 -4.86 17.28
CA ALA A 366 9.19 -4.09 17.25
C ALA A 366 9.52 -3.32 18.54
N GLU A 367 8.65 -3.39 19.55
CA GLU A 367 8.81 -2.65 20.80
C GLU A 367 9.38 -3.51 21.92
N GLY A 368 10.29 -2.94 22.70
CA GLY A 368 10.78 -3.53 23.94
C GLY A 368 10.90 -2.52 25.08
N ASN A 369 11.02 -3.04 26.29
CA ASN A 369 11.30 -2.23 27.48
C ASN A 369 12.78 -1.80 27.49
N LEU A 370 13.04 -0.55 27.85
CA LEU A 370 14.37 -0.04 28.19
C LEU A 370 14.41 0.23 29.69
N VAL A 371 15.34 -0.40 30.40
CA VAL A 371 15.50 -0.22 31.86
C VAL A 371 16.76 0.57 32.14
N LEU A 372 16.61 1.62 32.95
CA LEU A 372 17.70 2.49 33.40
C LEU A 372 18.12 2.07 34.82
N ALA A 373 19.42 1.88 35.05
CA ALA A 373 19.97 1.61 36.37
C ALA A 373 21.31 2.35 36.57
N GLY A 374 21.53 2.88 37.77
CA GLY A 374 22.69 3.73 38.09
C GLY A 374 22.25 5.00 38.80
N ASN A 375 23.16 5.98 38.89
CA ASN A 375 22.87 7.29 39.49
C ASN A 375 23.29 8.40 38.52
N PRO A 376 22.33 9.00 37.77
CA PRO A 376 22.65 10.01 36.76
C PRO A 376 23.35 11.25 37.36
N ASN A 377 23.18 11.53 38.66
CA ASN A 377 23.90 12.62 39.34
C ASN A 377 25.43 12.43 39.37
N LEU A 378 25.92 11.19 39.22
CA LEU A 378 27.35 10.89 39.09
C LEU A 378 27.86 11.00 37.63
N GLY A 379 26.99 11.35 36.67
CA GLY A 379 27.29 11.33 35.23
C GLY A 379 27.42 9.90 34.66
N LEU A 380 26.88 8.90 35.37
CA LEU A 380 27.01 7.47 35.07
C LEU A 380 25.65 6.77 35.13
N LEU A 381 25.28 6.11 34.04
CA LEU A 381 24.03 5.37 33.89
C LEU A 381 24.27 4.12 33.06
N SER A 382 23.55 3.04 33.32
CA SER A 382 23.51 1.87 32.43
C SER A 382 22.09 1.71 31.92
N ILE A 383 21.96 1.41 30.62
CA ILE A 383 20.68 1.05 29.99
C ILE A 383 20.68 -0.43 29.63
N PHE A 384 19.54 -1.08 29.82
CA PHE A 384 19.33 -2.50 29.61
C PHE A 384 18.11 -2.73 28.72
N PHE A 385 18.23 -3.65 27.77
CA PHE A 385 17.14 -3.97 26.83
C PHE A 385 17.27 -5.40 26.28
N GLN A 386 16.17 -5.98 25.82
CA GLN A 386 16.18 -7.31 25.20
C GLN A 386 16.34 -7.21 23.67
N PRO A 387 17.46 -7.67 23.09
CA PRO A 387 17.65 -7.71 21.64
C PRO A 387 16.77 -8.78 21.00
N ASP A 388 16.20 -8.50 19.82
CA ASP A 388 15.30 -9.42 19.11
C ASP A 388 15.94 -10.21 17.96
N ARG A 389 17.20 -9.88 17.66
CA ARG A 389 18.07 -10.52 16.68
C ARG A 389 19.53 -10.40 17.12
N ASP A 390 20.45 -10.79 16.25
CA ASP A 390 21.86 -10.40 16.41
C ASP A 390 22.06 -8.93 15.99
N LEU A 391 22.65 -8.13 16.88
CA LEU A 391 22.92 -6.71 16.69
C LEU A 391 24.39 -6.41 16.36
N ALA A 392 25.21 -7.43 16.04
CA ALA A 392 26.59 -7.24 15.61
C ALA A 392 26.72 -6.19 14.48
N GLY A 393 27.39 -5.07 14.77
CA GLY A 393 27.62 -4.00 13.79
C GLY A 393 26.43 -3.06 13.58
N VAL A 394 25.27 -3.31 14.19
CA VAL A 394 24.06 -2.47 14.00
C VAL A 394 24.26 -1.10 14.64
N PRO A 395 24.01 0.01 13.92
CA PRO A 395 24.04 1.35 14.49
C PRO A 395 22.81 1.58 15.38
N LEU A 396 23.05 1.94 16.64
CA LEU A 396 22.02 2.32 17.60
C LEU A 396 22.07 3.84 17.85
N ASN A 397 20.90 4.45 17.95
CA ASN A 397 20.70 5.85 18.26
C ASN A 397 19.95 5.92 19.60
N LEU A 398 20.57 6.51 20.61
CA LEU A 398 19.96 6.80 21.90
C LEU A 398 19.52 8.26 21.93
N MET A 399 18.33 8.51 22.45
CA MET A 399 17.84 9.82 22.86
C MET A 399 17.49 9.78 24.35
N LEU A 400 17.81 10.86 25.05
CA LEU A 400 17.49 11.12 26.45
C LEU A 400 16.78 12.47 26.54
N THR A 401 15.63 12.52 27.19
CA THR A 401 14.97 13.77 27.58
C THR A 401 15.21 14.00 29.07
N LEU A 402 15.71 15.19 29.42
CA LEU A 402 16.08 15.56 30.78
C LEU A 402 14.97 16.38 31.48
N ASP A 403 15.11 16.61 32.78
CA ASP A 403 14.14 17.37 33.59
C ASP A 403 13.98 18.86 33.23
N ASP A 404 14.87 19.42 32.41
CA ASP A 404 14.72 20.75 31.80
C ASP A 404 14.01 20.72 30.44
N GLY A 405 13.49 19.57 30.02
CA GLY A 405 12.93 19.35 28.68
C GLY A 405 13.97 19.33 27.56
N SER A 406 15.27 19.51 27.87
CA SER A 406 16.31 19.45 26.85
C SER A 406 16.60 18.00 26.45
N ILE A 407 16.93 17.82 25.17
CA ILE A 407 17.15 16.52 24.56
C ILE A 407 18.65 16.33 24.30
N ARG A 408 19.18 15.15 24.61
CA ARG A 408 20.54 14.73 24.26
C ARG A 408 20.50 13.42 23.51
N THR A 409 21.35 13.28 22.51
CA THR A 409 21.43 12.07 21.70
C THR A 409 22.85 11.52 21.67
N ALA A 410 23.00 10.21 21.49
CA ALA A 410 24.29 9.55 21.35
C ALA A 410 24.18 8.37 20.39
N ARG A 411 25.19 8.18 19.54
CA ARG A 411 25.32 6.99 18.70
C ARG A 411 26.29 5.97 19.29
N LEU A 412 26.00 4.70 19.05
CA LEU A 412 26.94 3.59 19.25
C LEU A 412 26.73 2.50 18.20
N THR A 413 27.76 1.69 17.98
CA THR A 413 27.62 0.42 17.25
C THR A 413 27.40 -0.70 18.27
N ALA A 414 26.38 -1.52 18.07
CA ALA A 414 26.14 -2.70 18.89
C ALA A 414 27.14 -3.83 18.55
N GLY A 415 27.42 -4.66 19.55
CA GLY A 415 28.13 -5.93 19.37
C GLY A 415 27.15 -7.10 19.29
N ALA A 416 27.69 -8.30 19.09
CA ALA A 416 26.89 -9.49 18.88
C ALA A 416 25.90 -9.79 20.02
N THR A 417 24.71 -10.28 19.67
CA THR A 417 23.66 -10.69 20.59
C THR A 417 23.00 -12.01 20.17
N ASN A 418 22.74 -12.88 21.13
CA ASN A 418 21.95 -14.08 20.94
C ASN A 418 20.51 -13.85 21.43
N PRO A 419 19.51 -13.73 20.54
CA PRO A 419 18.11 -13.53 20.93
C PRO A 419 17.51 -14.75 21.63
N LEU A 420 18.10 -15.96 21.53
CA LEU A 420 17.62 -17.13 22.28
C LEU A 420 17.75 -16.94 23.79
N LEU A 421 18.66 -16.09 24.26
CA LEU A 421 18.82 -15.78 25.68
C LEU A 421 17.67 -14.93 26.24
N THR A 422 16.85 -14.30 25.39
CA THR A 422 15.67 -13.54 25.83
C THR A 422 14.42 -14.42 25.96
N LEU A 423 14.50 -15.69 25.56
CA LEU A 423 13.39 -16.63 25.53
C LEU A 423 13.53 -17.64 26.68
N PRO A 424 12.41 -18.28 27.10
CA PRO A 424 12.49 -19.45 27.95
C PRO A 424 13.36 -20.55 27.31
N ALA A 425 14.24 -21.15 28.10
CA ALA A 425 15.06 -22.25 27.64
C ALA A 425 14.21 -23.51 27.39
N ARG A 426 14.61 -24.34 26.43
CA ARG A 426 14.06 -25.70 26.29
C ARG A 426 14.41 -26.51 27.54
N SER A 427 13.47 -27.36 27.97
CA SER A 427 13.78 -28.38 28.97
C SER A 427 14.93 -29.27 28.45
N PRO A 428 15.96 -29.56 29.27
CA PRO A 428 17.05 -30.45 28.84
C PRO A 428 16.59 -31.91 28.73
N ALA A 429 15.42 -32.25 29.28
CA ALA A 429 14.85 -33.58 29.17
C ALA A 429 14.44 -33.88 27.72
N SER A 430 14.82 -35.06 27.24
CA SER A 430 14.45 -35.56 25.91
C SER A 430 13.76 -36.91 26.00
N THR A 431 12.95 -37.23 24.99
CA THR A 431 12.28 -38.53 24.85
C THR A 431 12.22 -38.98 23.40
N THR A 432 11.90 -40.25 23.19
CA THR A 432 11.56 -40.81 21.88
C THR A 432 10.11 -41.27 21.91
N ALA A 433 9.28 -40.71 21.04
CA ALA A 433 7.90 -41.12 20.83
C ALA A 433 7.81 -42.21 19.76
N ARG A 434 6.78 -43.04 19.86
CA ARG A 434 6.38 -44.08 18.89
C ARG A 434 4.95 -43.79 18.39
N PRO A 435 4.57 -44.29 17.19
CA PRO A 435 3.17 -44.30 16.77
C PRO A 435 2.24 -44.85 17.87
N GLY A 436 1.23 -44.08 18.25
CA GLY A 436 0.30 -44.39 19.35
C GLY A 436 0.61 -43.71 20.69
N ASP A 437 1.82 -43.15 20.88
CA ASP A 437 2.14 -42.40 22.10
C ASP A 437 1.36 -41.06 22.20
N PRO A 438 1.04 -40.57 23.41
CA PRO A 438 0.30 -39.34 23.63
C PRO A 438 1.18 -38.10 23.34
N LEU A 439 1.32 -37.76 22.06
CA LEU A 439 2.29 -36.76 21.59
C LEU A 439 2.14 -35.39 22.27
N GLN A 440 0.92 -34.93 22.53
CA GLN A 440 0.66 -33.68 23.28
C GLN A 440 1.33 -33.70 24.66
N THR A 441 1.12 -34.76 25.44
CA THR A 441 1.74 -34.94 26.77
C THR A 441 3.27 -34.98 26.69
N LEU A 442 3.84 -35.50 25.59
CA LEU A 442 5.29 -35.53 25.40
C LEU A 442 5.86 -34.13 25.11
N VAL A 443 5.26 -33.35 24.21
CA VAL A 443 5.72 -31.99 23.90
C VAL A 443 5.52 -31.01 25.07
N ASP A 444 4.53 -31.26 25.93
CA ASP A 444 4.32 -30.48 27.17
C ASP A 444 5.32 -30.81 28.28
N ARG A 445 6.05 -31.94 28.21
CA ARG A 445 6.97 -32.41 29.26
C ARG A 445 8.45 -32.32 28.87
N PHE A 446 8.79 -32.60 27.61
CA PHE A 446 10.17 -32.73 27.15
C PHE A 446 10.54 -31.59 26.20
N GLY A 447 11.75 -31.03 26.32
CA GLY A 447 12.23 -29.98 25.41
C GLY A 447 12.80 -30.53 24.10
N THR A 448 12.97 -31.85 23.98
CA THR A 448 13.20 -32.54 22.71
C THR A 448 12.39 -33.83 22.65
N VAL A 449 11.58 -33.98 21.59
CA VAL A 449 10.81 -35.18 21.29
C VAL A 449 11.28 -35.70 19.94
N ARG A 450 11.82 -36.93 19.92
CA ARG A 450 12.22 -37.62 18.69
C ARG A 450 11.10 -38.57 18.28
N LEU A 451 10.53 -38.38 17.10
CA LEU A 451 9.52 -39.27 16.55
C LEU A 451 10.24 -40.42 15.82
N GLN A 452 9.91 -41.67 16.14
CA GLN A 452 10.30 -42.81 15.31
C GLN A 452 9.56 -42.78 13.96
N ALA A 453 10.07 -43.51 12.97
CA ALA A 453 9.40 -43.71 11.68
C ALA A 453 7.99 -44.33 11.88
N GLY A 454 7.03 -43.94 11.03
CA GLY A 454 5.63 -44.37 11.11
C GLY A 454 4.64 -43.21 11.30
N THR A 455 3.35 -43.57 11.43
CA THR A 455 2.23 -42.62 11.39
C THR A 455 1.66 -42.34 12.77
N TYR A 456 1.68 -41.08 13.20
CA TYR A 456 1.09 -40.59 14.44
C TYR A 456 -0.28 -40.01 14.10
N VAL A 457 -1.35 -40.71 14.49
CA VAL A 457 -2.73 -40.25 14.27
C VAL A 457 -3.10 -39.24 15.35
N LEU A 458 -3.54 -38.05 14.94
CA LEU A 458 -3.91 -36.94 15.81
C LEU A 458 -5.36 -36.54 15.54
N ASN A 459 -6.21 -36.67 16.55
CA ASN A 459 -7.64 -36.32 16.47
C ASN A 459 -7.95 -34.88 16.93
N SER A 460 -6.92 -34.13 17.32
CA SER A 460 -6.98 -32.74 17.76
C SER A 460 -5.72 -31.97 17.30
N PRO A 461 -5.72 -30.62 17.34
CA PRO A 461 -4.52 -29.84 17.09
C PRO A 461 -3.41 -30.13 18.09
N LEU A 462 -2.15 -30.18 17.61
CA LEU A 462 -0.97 -30.28 18.45
C LEU A 462 -0.56 -28.88 18.94
N ILE A 463 -0.63 -28.62 20.24
CA ILE A 463 -0.39 -27.30 20.84
C ILE A 463 1.00 -27.26 21.49
N LEU A 464 1.86 -26.38 20.97
CA LEU A 464 3.25 -26.21 21.41
C LEU A 464 3.33 -25.05 22.41
N SER A 465 2.86 -25.30 23.63
CA SER A 465 2.78 -24.34 24.75
C SER A 465 4.14 -24.01 25.39
N LYS A 466 5.19 -24.75 25.07
CA LYS A 466 6.54 -24.62 25.65
C LYS A 466 7.61 -24.69 24.55
N PRO A 467 8.83 -24.18 24.80
CA PRO A 467 9.96 -24.37 23.90
C PRO A 467 10.28 -25.85 23.72
N VAL A 468 10.18 -26.35 22.49
CA VAL A 468 10.34 -27.77 22.16
C VAL A 468 11.00 -27.95 20.80
N ARG A 469 11.82 -29.01 20.67
CA ARG A 469 12.31 -29.52 19.38
C ARG A 469 11.66 -30.86 19.06
N LEU A 470 10.80 -30.89 18.06
CA LEU A 470 10.14 -32.09 17.53
C LEU A 470 10.85 -32.52 16.24
N VAL A 471 11.43 -33.72 16.23
CA VAL A 471 12.26 -34.21 15.11
C VAL A 471 11.79 -35.59 14.64
N GLY A 472 11.47 -35.71 13.36
CA GLY A 472 11.15 -36.99 12.72
C GLY A 472 12.38 -37.80 12.30
N GLN A 473 12.19 -39.11 12.23
CA GLN A 473 13.02 -40.00 11.43
C GLN A 473 12.48 -40.04 9.99
N PRO A 474 13.28 -40.47 9.00
CA PRO A 474 12.76 -40.74 7.65
C PRO A 474 11.54 -41.67 7.71
N GLY A 475 10.43 -41.27 7.10
CA GLY A 475 9.15 -41.99 7.15
C GLY A 475 8.23 -41.64 8.34
N THR A 476 8.59 -40.69 9.21
CA THR A 476 7.65 -40.13 10.20
C THR A 476 6.57 -39.28 9.52
N THR A 477 5.29 -39.56 9.83
CA THR A 477 4.13 -38.78 9.39
C THR A 477 3.23 -38.42 10.56
N LEU A 478 2.82 -37.14 10.68
CA LEU A 478 1.70 -36.72 11.51
C LEU A 478 0.42 -36.72 10.65
N LEU A 479 -0.53 -37.58 10.98
CA LEU A 479 -1.81 -37.70 10.27
C LEU A 479 -2.94 -37.10 11.12
N PHE A 480 -3.42 -35.93 10.72
CA PHE A 480 -4.55 -35.29 11.37
C PHE A 480 -5.87 -35.90 10.88
N GLN A 481 -6.59 -36.54 11.79
CA GLN A 481 -7.87 -37.21 11.54
C GLN A 481 -8.94 -36.64 12.49
N PRO A 482 -9.55 -35.50 12.12
CA PRO A 482 -10.56 -34.85 12.97
C PRO A 482 -11.76 -35.79 13.16
N PRO A 483 -12.30 -35.95 14.39
CA PRO A 483 -13.48 -36.76 14.63
C PRO A 483 -14.71 -36.14 13.96
N PRO A 484 -15.75 -36.94 13.64
CA PRO A 484 -17.05 -36.41 13.26
C PRO A 484 -17.52 -35.38 14.29
N HIS A 485 -17.96 -34.21 13.83
CA HIS A 485 -18.40 -33.09 14.67
C HIS A 485 -17.32 -32.39 15.52
N ALA A 486 -16.02 -32.55 15.21
CA ALA A 486 -14.96 -31.73 15.80
C ALA A 486 -15.26 -30.22 15.72
N ASP A 487 -14.88 -29.48 16.77
CA ASP A 487 -14.89 -28.02 16.77
C ASP A 487 -13.99 -27.46 15.67
N PRO A 488 -14.29 -26.26 15.11
CA PRO A 488 -13.49 -25.70 14.04
C PRO A 488 -12.06 -25.36 14.47
N TRP A 489 -11.06 -25.84 13.74
CA TRP A 489 -9.64 -25.60 14.02
C TRP A 489 -9.16 -24.27 13.40
N SER A 490 -8.34 -23.51 14.13
CA SER A 490 -7.58 -22.38 13.54
C SER A 490 -6.18 -22.79 13.07
N ALA A 491 -5.64 -23.90 13.60
CA ALA A 491 -4.40 -24.54 13.17
C ALA A 491 -4.42 -26.05 13.44
N ALA A 492 -3.64 -26.85 12.70
CA ALA A 492 -3.39 -28.27 13.03
C ALA A 492 -2.18 -28.42 13.97
N ILE A 493 -1.14 -27.61 13.81
CA ILE A 493 -0.05 -27.43 14.77
C ILE A 493 -0.06 -25.95 15.21
N LYS A 494 -0.24 -25.69 16.50
CA LYS A 494 -0.34 -24.32 17.05
C LYS A 494 0.86 -23.97 17.92
N ILE A 495 1.56 -22.89 17.55
CA ILE A 495 2.79 -22.41 18.19
C ILE A 495 2.43 -21.32 19.20
N HIS A 496 2.46 -21.66 20.48
CA HIS A 496 2.19 -20.75 21.58
C HIS A 496 3.47 -20.21 22.25
N SER A 497 4.62 -20.86 22.03
CA SER A 497 5.92 -20.45 22.57
C SER A 497 6.95 -20.10 21.50
N GLY A 498 7.96 -19.30 21.87
CA GLY A 498 9.17 -19.13 21.07
C GLY A 498 10.14 -20.31 21.25
N ASN A 499 11.27 -20.28 20.54
CA ASN A 499 12.33 -21.30 20.62
C ASN A 499 11.77 -22.71 20.32
N VAL A 500 10.97 -22.82 19.25
CA VAL A 500 10.34 -24.06 18.76
C VAL A 500 11.03 -24.53 17.48
N THR A 501 11.32 -25.82 17.36
CA THR A 501 11.85 -26.43 16.13
C THR A 501 11.00 -27.62 15.72
N LEU A 502 10.53 -27.62 14.48
CA LEU A 502 9.84 -28.72 13.81
C LEU A 502 10.71 -29.18 12.64
N GLU A 503 11.10 -30.46 12.63
CA GLU A 503 12.17 -30.94 11.75
C GLU A 503 11.92 -32.36 11.21
N SER A 504 12.10 -32.56 9.91
CA SER A 504 12.20 -33.89 9.26
C SER A 504 10.98 -34.83 9.42
N PHE A 505 9.75 -34.33 9.32
CA PHE A 505 8.53 -35.16 9.26
C PHE A 505 7.50 -34.65 8.24
N ALA A 506 6.61 -35.54 7.81
CA ALA A 506 5.47 -35.19 6.97
C ALA A 506 4.24 -34.80 7.80
N VAL A 507 3.40 -33.91 7.27
CA VAL A 507 2.05 -33.61 7.80
C VAL A 507 1.02 -33.94 6.73
N ARG A 508 -0.02 -34.69 7.12
CA ARG A 508 -1.10 -35.19 6.25
C ARG A 508 -2.45 -35.07 6.95
N PHE A 509 -3.54 -35.14 6.19
CA PHE A 509 -4.91 -35.09 6.69
C PHE A 509 -5.72 -36.29 6.19
N ALA A 510 -6.48 -36.92 7.10
CA ALA A 510 -7.49 -37.93 6.77
C ALA A 510 -8.87 -37.24 6.75
N GLY A 511 -9.34 -36.91 5.54
CA GLY A 511 -10.48 -36.01 5.34
C GLY A 511 -10.10 -34.54 5.53
N SER A 512 -11.11 -33.66 5.53
CA SER A 512 -10.90 -32.21 5.62
C SER A 512 -11.42 -31.69 6.97
N PRO A 513 -10.56 -31.13 7.83
CA PRO A 513 -11.00 -30.50 9.08
C PRO A 513 -12.04 -29.41 8.82
N ARG A 514 -12.94 -29.23 9.78
CA ARG A 514 -13.71 -27.99 9.87
C ARG A 514 -12.72 -26.90 10.27
N TRP A 515 -12.46 -25.97 9.38
CA TRP A 515 -11.63 -24.82 9.69
C TRP A 515 -12.50 -23.71 10.29
N GLY A 516 -11.94 -22.97 11.25
CA GLY A 516 -12.60 -21.82 11.84
C GLY A 516 -12.99 -20.80 10.77
N VAL A 517 -14.22 -20.28 10.85
CA VAL A 517 -14.61 -19.10 10.05
C VAL A 517 -13.65 -17.96 10.43
N PRO A 518 -13.10 -17.18 9.46
CA PRO A 518 -12.13 -16.12 9.74
C PRO A 518 -12.68 -15.01 10.67
N ARG A 519 -12.56 -15.22 11.98
CA ARG A 519 -12.83 -14.17 12.98
C ARG A 519 -11.75 -13.11 12.83
N GLN A 520 -12.16 -11.88 12.56
CA GLN A 520 -11.26 -10.71 12.41
C GLN A 520 -10.17 -10.87 11.32
N GLY A 521 -10.41 -11.68 10.28
CA GLY A 521 -9.48 -11.84 9.15
C GLY A 521 -8.23 -12.67 9.47
N VAL A 522 -8.38 -13.66 10.35
CA VAL A 522 -7.38 -14.70 10.61
C VAL A 522 -7.73 -15.94 9.78
N GLU A 523 -6.91 -16.23 8.76
CA GLU A 523 -7.09 -17.43 7.93
C GLU A 523 -6.56 -18.70 8.63
N PRO A 524 -7.22 -19.86 8.46
CA PRO A 524 -6.77 -21.13 9.01
C PRO A 524 -5.49 -21.64 8.32
N ALA A 525 -4.63 -22.34 9.07
CA ALA A 525 -3.39 -22.90 8.52
C ALA A 525 -3.05 -24.30 9.03
N VAL A 526 -2.15 -25.02 8.35
CA VAL A 526 -1.59 -26.29 8.85
C VAL A 526 -0.71 -26.02 10.08
N ILE A 527 0.25 -25.10 9.97
CA ILE A 527 1.06 -24.61 11.09
C ILE A 527 0.72 -23.14 11.31
N ALA A 528 0.36 -22.75 12.53
CA ALA A 528 0.15 -21.35 12.87
C ALA A 528 0.64 -20.97 14.26
N ASP A 529 0.87 -19.68 14.49
CA ASP A 529 1.00 -19.11 15.83
C ASP A 529 -0.34 -18.62 16.41
N SER A 530 -0.30 -18.13 17.66
CA SER A 530 -1.48 -17.68 18.39
C SER A 530 -2.30 -16.62 17.65
N ASP A 531 -3.62 -16.71 17.78
CA ASP A 531 -4.60 -15.87 17.10
C ASP A 531 -5.70 -15.37 18.05
N ALA A 532 -6.66 -14.61 17.50
CA ALA A 532 -7.75 -13.99 18.26
C ALA A 532 -8.77 -15.00 18.86
N ALA A 533 -8.59 -16.31 18.64
CA ALA A 533 -9.33 -17.35 19.34
C ALA A 533 -8.61 -17.84 20.63
N ASP A 534 -7.35 -17.45 20.85
CA ASP A 534 -6.59 -17.80 22.05
C ASP A 534 -6.80 -16.80 23.20
N PRO A 535 -6.59 -17.23 24.45
CA PRO A 535 -6.53 -16.33 25.60
C PRO A 535 -5.55 -15.17 25.41
N ILE A 536 -5.99 -13.97 25.80
CA ILE A 536 -5.27 -12.69 25.68
C ILE A 536 -3.77 -12.78 26.06
N PRO A 537 -3.34 -13.44 27.16
CA PRO A 537 -1.92 -13.56 27.48
C PRO A 537 -1.07 -14.23 26.39
N LEU A 538 -1.60 -15.23 25.67
CA LEU A 538 -0.91 -15.94 24.59
C LEU A 538 -0.91 -15.16 23.28
N PHE A 539 -2.00 -14.41 23.03
CA PHE A 539 -2.18 -13.53 21.87
C PHE A 539 -1.18 -12.36 21.83
N HIS A 540 -0.77 -11.85 23.00
CA HIS A 540 0.24 -10.80 23.13
C HIS A 540 1.66 -11.32 23.40
N GLN A 541 1.85 -12.61 23.69
CA GLN A 541 3.18 -13.19 23.90
C GLN A 541 4.01 -13.21 22.61
N ARG A 542 5.14 -12.49 22.65
CA ARG A 542 6.13 -12.45 21.58
C ARG A 542 6.79 -13.82 21.39
N LYS A 543 6.70 -14.36 20.17
CA LYS A 543 7.34 -15.62 19.77
C LYS A 543 8.54 -15.29 18.89
N LEU A 544 9.71 -15.87 19.15
CA LEU A 544 10.93 -15.68 18.36
C LEU A 544 11.61 -17.03 18.16
N ALA A 545 12.51 -17.12 17.16
CA ALA A 545 13.28 -18.32 16.83
C ALA A 545 12.41 -19.58 16.64
N VAL A 546 11.40 -19.49 15.77
CA VAL A 546 10.69 -20.67 15.25
C VAL A 546 11.50 -21.26 14.08
N THR A 547 11.64 -22.58 14.01
CA THR A 547 12.34 -23.28 12.93
C THR A 547 11.44 -24.34 12.32
N LEU A 548 11.19 -24.26 11.01
CA LEU A 548 10.51 -25.25 10.20
C LEU A 548 11.51 -25.78 9.16
N ARG A 549 12.04 -26.99 9.36
CA ARG A 549 13.13 -27.52 8.53
C ARG A 549 12.84 -28.91 7.96
N GLY A 550 13.02 -29.11 6.67
CA GLY A 550 12.92 -30.43 6.05
C GLY A 550 11.55 -31.10 6.22
N LEU A 551 10.50 -30.31 6.44
CA LEU A 551 9.13 -30.79 6.58
C LEU A 551 8.52 -31.08 5.21
N ASP A 552 7.63 -32.05 5.15
CA ASP A 552 6.76 -32.28 4.00
C ASP A 552 5.33 -31.91 4.42
N LEU A 553 4.91 -30.66 4.17
CA LEU A 553 3.60 -30.15 4.57
C LEU A 553 2.61 -30.23 3.42
N GLN A 554 1.53 -30.96 3.68
CA GLN A 554 0.39 -31.07 2.78
C GLN A 554 -0.86 -30.52 3.46
N GLY A 555 -1.56 -29.60 2.80
CA GLY A 555 -2.91 -29.18 3.22
C GLY A 555 -3.94 -30.30 2.99
N PRO A 556 -5.16 -30.20 3.56
CA PRO A 556 -6.24 -31.10 3.19
C PRO A 556 -6.65 -30.88 1.73
N SER A 557 -7.14 -31.94 1.08
CA SER A 557 -7.76 -31.83 -0.24
C SER A 557 -9.01 -30.93 -0.20
N PRO A 558 -9.33 -30.21 -1.29
CA PRO A 558 -10.57 -29.46 -1.38
C PRO A 558 -11.79 -30.36 -1.25
N VAL A 559 -12.82 -29.87 -0.57
CA VAL A 559 -14.14 -30.50 -0.43
C VAL A 559 -15.07 -30.02 -1.55
N THR A 560 -14.86 -28.80 -2.05
CA THR A 560 -15.63 -28.19 -3.13
C THR A 560 -14.71 -27.62 -4.21
N ALA A 561 -15.21 -27.54 -5.45
CA ALA A 561 -14.49 -26.89 -6.54
C ALA A 561 -14.29 -25.39 -6.27
N ASN A 562 -13.11 -24.87 -6.62
CA ASN A 562 -12.67 -23.49 -6.41
C ASN A 562 -12.65 -23.05 -4.94
N GLN A 563 -12.39 -23.99 -4.01
CA GLN A 563 -12.11 -23.68 -2.61
C GLN A 563 -10.71 -23.05 -2.46
N GLU A 564 -10.54 -22.05 -1.58
CA GLU A 564 -9.20 -21.60 -1.20
C GLU A 564 -8.47 -22.72 -0.44
N ALA A 565 -7.24 -23.02 -0.84
CA ALA A 565 -6.39 -23.97 -0.16
C ALA A 565 -5.94 -23.40 1.18
N VAL A 566 -6.14 -24.20 2.24
CA VAL A 566 -5.69 -23.88 3.61
C VAL A 566 -4.21 -23.49 3.58
N TRP A 567 -3.87 -22.41 4.29
CA TRP A 567 -2.51 -21.92 4.35
C TRP A 567 -1.60 -22.98 4.96
N LEU A 568 -0.38 -23.16 4.47
CA LEU A 568 0.54 -24.14 5.03
C LEU A 568 1.20 -23.61 6.31
N VAL A 569 1.54 -22.31 6.33
CA VAL A 569 2.19 -21.66 7.46
C VAL A 569 1.62 -20.25 7.65
N ARG A 570 1.21 -19.91 8.88
CA ARG A 570 0.77 -18.55 9.26
C ARG A 570 1.46 -18.11 10.55
N LEU A 571 2.48 -17.27 10.43
CA LEU A 571 3.31 -16.80 11.53
C LEU A 571 3.24 -15.26 11.64
N SER A 572 2.08 -14.75 12.04
CA SER A 572 1.81 -13.29 12.09
C SER A 572 2.13 -12.65 13.44
N ARG A 573 2.42 -13.45 14.48
CA ARG A 573 2.80 -13.04 15.84
C ARG A 573 4.14 -13.63 16.29
N THR A 574 4.89 -14.16 15.32
CA THR A 574 6.24 -14.66 15.49
C THR A 574 7.20 -13.69 14.84
N GLY A 575 8.07 -13.09 15.63
CA GLY A 575 8.95 -12.01 15.20
C GLY A 575 10.23 -12.47 14.53
N SER A 576 10.60 -13.76 14.61
CA SER A 576 11.76 -14.28 13.90
C SER A 576 11.76 -15.80 13.74
N GLY A 577 12.45 -16.28 12.71
CA GLY A 577 12.64 -17.71 12.50
C GLY A 577 13.24 -18.12 11.15
N VAL A 578 13.18 -19.41 10.90
CA VAL A 578 13.73 -20.08 9.72
C VAL A 578 12.69 -21.05 9.16
N ILE A 579 12.48 -21.01 7.84
CA ILE A 579 11.62 -21.92 7.07
C ILE A 579 12.48 -22.44 5.91
N GLU A 580 13.11 -23.61 6.03
CA GLU A 580 14.07 -24.08 5.04
C GLU A 580 14.00 -25.57 4.66
N SER A 581 14.41 -25.87 3.43
CA SER A 581 14.45 -27.23 2.85
C SER A 581 13.09 -27.98 2.89
N ASN A 582 11.97 -27.28 3.02
CA ASN A 582 10.65 -27.90 3.14
C ASN A 582 10.03 -28.21 1.77
N ARG A 583 9.10 -29.16 1.74
CA ARG A 583 8.23 -29.48 0.61
C ARG A 583 6.80 -29.05 0.96
N PHE A 584 6.14 -28.34 0.04
CA PHE A 584 4.86 -27.68 0.27
C PHE A 584 3.84 -28.03 -0.82
N GLN A 585 2.67 -28.52 -0.43
CA GLN A 585 1.52 -28.78 -1.31
C GLN A 585 0.24 -28.29 -0.62
N GLY A 586 -0.32 -27.17 -1.08
CA GLY A 586 -1.43 -26.48 -0.42
C GLY A 586 -1.43 -24.97 -0.67
N GLY A 587 -1.90 -24.20 0.32
CA GLY A 587 -1.95 -22.74 0.27
C GLY A 587 -0.70 -22.05 0.82
N LEU A 588 -0.87 -20.77 1.16
CA LEU A 588 0.18 -19.80 1.46
C LEU A 588 1.11 -20.14 2.63
N VAL A 589 2.38 -19.76 2.51
CA VAL A 589 3.36 -19.59 3.61
C VAL A 589 3.50 -18.10 3.93
N SER A 590 3.04 -17.67 5.10
CA SER A 590 2.93 -16.25 5.47
C SER A 590 3.66 -15.94 6.78
N VAL A 591 4.48 -14.88 6.78
CA VAL A 591 5.22 -14.37 7.95
C VAL A 591 5.03 -12.87 8.13
N GLU A 592 5.13 -12.39 9.37
CA GLU A 592 5.12 -10.95 9.70
C GLU A 592 6.42 -10.55 10.42
N GLY A 593 6.92 -9.34 10.18
CA GLY A 593 8.13 -8.82 10.82
C GLY A 593 9.43 -9.49 10.36
N GLY A 594 10.27 -9.91 11.33
CA GLY A 594 11.57 -10.56 11.08
C GLY A 594 12.65 -10.18 12.10
N PRO A 595 13.85 -10.80 12.04
CA PRO A 595 14.42 -11.49 10.86
C PRO A 595 13.77 -12.84 10.51
N TRP A 596 13.64 -13.11 9.22
CA TRP A 596 13.15 -14.38 8.68
C TRP A 596 14.07 -14.91 7.59
N ARG A 597 14.41 -16.19 7.63
CA ARG A 597 15.06 -16.88 6.52
C ARG A 597 14.11 -17.93 5.93
N ILE A 598 13.72 -17.73 4.67
CA ILE A 598 12.85 -18.62 3.90
C ILE A 598 13.68 -19.16 2.72
N ALA A 599 14.31 -20.33 2.89
CA ALA A 599 15.39 -20.78 2.02
C ALA A 599 15.19 -22.21 1.46
N ASP A 600 15.54 -22.42 0.20
CA ASP A 600 15.68 -23.75 -0.41
C ASP A 600 14.40 -24.62 -0.33
N ASN A 601 13.21 -24.00 -0.22
CA ASN A 601 11.93 -24.73 -0.15
C ASN A 601 11.38 -25.04 -1.56
N LEU A 602 10.62 -26.13 -1.68
CA LEU A 602 9.95 -26.57 -2.90
C LEU A 602 8.43 -26.52 -2.73
N HIS A 603 7.74 -25.67 -3.50
CA HIS A 603 6.30 -25.47 -3.44
C HIS A 603 5.60 -25.94 -4.72
N PHE A 604 4.78 -26.99 -4.61
CA PHE A 604 4.06 -27.60 -5.72
C PHE A 604 2.72 -26.91 -6.05
N GLY A 605 2.28 -25.99 -5.18
CA GLY A 605 1.02 -25.27 -5.31
C GLY A 605 -0.17 -25.96 -4.62
N PRO A 606 -1.40 -25.47 -4.82
CA PRO A 606 -2.62 -26.09 -4.30
C PRO A 606 -3.03 -27.30 -5.16
N PHE A 607 -3.93 -28.11 -4.62
CA PHE A 607 -4.50 -29.28 -5.31
C PHE A 607 -5.43 -28.89 -6.46
N ALA A 608 -5.59 -29.80 -7.43
CA ALA A 608 -6.67 -29.71 -8.41
C ALA A 608 -8.02 -29.38 -7.74
N GLY A 609 -8.75 -28.41 -8.30
CA GLY A 609 -10.01 -27.93 -7.73
C GLY A 609 -9.89 -26.93 -6.58
N SER A 610 -8.68 -26.53 -6.18
CA SER A 610 -8.43 -25.44 -5.20
C SER A 610 -7.50 -24.35 -5.75
N TRP A 611 -7.47 -23.22 -5.05
CA TRP A 611 -6.67 -22.05 -5.42
C TRP A 611 -5.92 -21.44 -4.23
N SER A 612 -4.89 -20.63 -4.48
CA SER A 612 -4.21 -19.86 -3.43
C SER A 612 -3.64 -18.54 -3.95
N HIS A 613 -3.73 -17.50 -3.12
CA HIS A 613 -3.23 -16.15 -3.42
C HIS A 613 -1.72 -16.08 -3.73
N GLY A 614 -0.92 -17.02 -3.26
CA GLY A 614 0.51 -17.11 -3.57
C GLY A 614 1.24 -18.19 -2.76
N ALA A 615 2.52 -18.44 -3.07
CA ALA A 615 3.35 -19.37 -2.32
C ALA A 615 3.90 -18.75 -1.04
N PHE A 616 4.43 -17.52 -1.12
CA PHE A 616 5.05 -16.81 0.01
C PHE A 616 4.42 -15.42 0.24
N ALA A 617 4.23 -15.04 1.50
CA ALA A 617 3.84 -13.69 1.88
C ALA A 617 4.66 -13.16 3.06
N VAL A 618 4.99 -11.87 2.99
CA VAL A 618 5.70 -11.14 4.04
C VAL A 618 4.95 -9.84 4.33
N ARG A 619 4.69 -9.57 5.61
CA ARG A 619 4.06 -8.33 6.06
C ARG A 619 4.96 -7.57 7.01
N TYR A 620 5.08 -6.24 6.83
CA TYR A 620 5.98 -5.39 7.64
C TYR A 620 7.40 -5.96 7.77
N GLY A 621 7.93 -6.53 6.68
CA GLY A 621 9.12 -7.40 6.73
C GLY A 621 10.38 -6.65 7.17
N ARG A 622 11.23 -7.25 8.01
CA ARG A 622 12.56 -6.70 8.29
C ARG A 622 13.62 -7.79 8.34
N PHE A 623 14.75 -7.60 7.64
CA PHE A 623 15.80 -8.62 7.49
C PHE A 623 15.20 -9.98 7.05
N VAL A 624 14.40 -9.94 5.98
CA VAL A 624 13.74 -11.13 5.44
C VAL A 624 14.49 -11.61 4.21
N GLU A 625 14.99 -12.83 4.26
CA GLU A 625 15.64 -13.51 3.15
C GLU A 625 14.69 -14.54 2.54
N VAL A 626 14.38 -14.41 1.25
CA VAL A 626 13.64 -15.39 0.43
C VAL A 626 14.63 -15.89 -0.62
N LEU A 627 15.26 -17.05 -0.36
CA LEU A 627 16.44 -17.52 -1.09
C LEU A 627 16.21 -18.87 -1.75
N ASN A 628 16.57 -19.02 -3.03
CA ASN A 628 16.63 -20.30 -3.75
C ASN A 628 15.33 -21.14 -3.71
N ASN A 629 14.19 -20.56 -3.35
CA ASN A 629 12.93 -21.30 -3.29
C ASN A 629 12.47 -21.62 -4.71
N ARG A 630 11.90 -22.79 -4.90
CA ARG A 630 11.43 -23.28 -6.20
C ARG A 630 9.92 -23.49 -6.11
N VAL A 631 9.18 -22.80 -6.96
CA VAL A 631 7.74 -23.00 -7.16
C VAL A 631 7.59 -23.57 -8.55
N GLU A 632 7.28 -24.85 -8.65
CA GLU A 632 7.22 -25.58 -9.90
C GLU A 632 6.21 -26.74 -9.82
N PRO A 633 5.66 -27.19 -10.97
CA PRO A 633 4.75 -28.32 -11.00
C PRO A 633 5.38 -29.64 -10.52
N PRO A 634 4.63 -30.52 -9.84
CA PRO A 634 5.13 -31.83 -9.46
C PRO A 634 5.44 -32.70 -10.70
N GLY A 635 6.53 -33.46 -10.63
CA GLY A 635 6.87 -34.50 -11.61
C GLY A 635 7.23 -34.00 -13.02
N GLY A 636 7.78 -32.79 -13.15
CA GLY A 636 8.20 -32.24 -14.46
C GLY A 636 7.03 -31.86 -15.39
N ARG A 637 5.82 -31.76 -14.85
CA ARG A 637 4.64 -31.26 -15.58
C ARG A 637 4.85 -29.79 -15.96
N LYS A 638 4.09 -29.30 -16.95
CA LYS A 638 4.13 -27.89 -17.37
C LYS A 638 3.28 -26.95 -16.50
N ARG A 639 2.34 -27.47 -15.70
CA ARG A 639 1.38 -26.67 -14.94
C ARG A 639 1.13 -27.25 -13.54
N ILE A 640 0.98 -26.37 -12.55
CA ILE A 640 0.48 -26.69 -11.21
C ILE A 640 -0.95 -27.23 -11.32
N GLU A 641 -1.34 -28.16 -10.44
CA GLU A 641 -2.65 -28.82 -10.50
C GLU A 641 -3.82 -27.87 -10.13
N GLY A 642 -3.67 -27.13 -9.03
CA GLY A 642 -4.58 -26.05 -8.65
C GLY A 642 -4.17 -24.68 -9.19
N GLN A 643 -4.88 -23.64 -8.78
CA GLN A 643 -4.61 -22.26 -9.19
C GLN A 643 -3.68 -21.57 -8.19
N LEU A 644 -2.40 -21.38 -8.55
CA LEU A 644 -1.47 -20.58 -7.76
C LEU A 644 -1.20 -19.25 -8.47
N TYR A 645 -1.64 -18.13 -7.89
CA TYR A 645 -1.58 -16.84 -8.57
C TYR A 645 -0.22 -16.14 -8.50
N ARG A 646 0.51 -16.29 -7.39
CA ARG A 646 1.72 -15.50 -7.12
C ARG A 646 2.86 -16.33 -6.52
N PHE A 647 4.10 -15.91 -6.78
CA PHE A 647 5.29 -16.42 -6.11
C PHE A 647 5.42 -15.80 -4.72
N ALA A 648 5.54 -14.47 -4.66
CA ALA A 648 5.80 -13.74 -3.41
C ALA A 648 5.00 -12.43 -3.33
N VAL A 649 4.43 -12.15 -2.16
CA VAL A 649 3.69 -10.91 -1.88
C VAL A 649 4.26 -10.22 -0.65
N MET A 650 4.67 -8.97 -0.78
CA MET A 650 5.25 -8.17 0.30
C MET A 650 4.38 -6.93 0.52
N THR A 651 3.83 -6.72 1.72
CA THR A 651 2.88 -5.60 1.94
C THR A 651 3.17 -4.74 3.16
N GLN A 652 2.60 -3.54 3.11
CA GLN A 652 2.60 -2.47 4.12
C GLN A 652 3.93 -1.71 4.24
N SER A 653 5.04 -2.42 4.46
CA SER A 653 6.41 -1.85 4.45
C SER A 653 7.46 -2.97 4.49
N GLY A 654 8.73 -2.64 4.23
CA GLY A 654 9.83 -3.58 4.35
C GLY A 654 11.20 -2.92 4.61
N HIS A 655 12.11 -3.63 5.27
CA HIS A 655 13.49 -3.19 5.56
C HIS A 655 14.48 -4.31 5.29
N HIS A 656 15.51 -4.06 4.49
CA HIS A 656 16.59 -5.03 4.20
C HIS A 656 16.04 -6.41 3.78
N ILE A 657 15.08 -6.42 2.84
CA ILE A 657 14.48 -7.65 2.31
C ILE A 657 15.29 -8.11 1.09
N ARG A 658 15.57 -9.41 1.01
CA ARG A 658 16.35 -10.04 -0.06
C ARG A 658 15.55 -11.16 -0.71
N VAL A 659 15.20 -11.03 -1.98
CA VAL A 659 14.57 -12.08 -2.79
C VAL A 659 15.58 -12.52 -3.85
N VAL A 660 16.29 -13.63 -3.60
CA VAL A 660 17.49 -14.00 -4.37
C VAL A 660 17.45 -15.44 -4.87
N GLY A 661 17.78 -15.65 -6.15
CA GLY A 661 18.01 -16.98 -6.73
C GLY A 661 16.76 -17.89 -6.80
N ASN A 662 15.56 -17.35 -6.61
CA ASN A 662 14.33 -18.14 -6.60
C ASN A 662 13.90 -18.52 -8.03
N VAL A 663 13.14 -19.61 -8.15
CA VAL A 663 12.57 -20.10 -9.40
C VAL A 663 11.05 -20.16 -9.28
N ALA A 664 10.34 -19.53 -10.20
CA ALA A 664 8.87 -19.45 -10.22
C ALA A 664 8.35 -19.88 -11.60
N GLN A 665 7.68 -21.02 -11.68
CA GLN A 665 7.23 -21.65 -12.93
C GLN A 665 5.81 -22.23 -12.80
N GLY A 666 5.06 -22.23 -13.91
CA GLY A 666 3.74 -22.90 -13.99
C GLY A 666 2.64 -22.26 -13.12
N LEU A 667 2.83 -21.00 -12.71
CA LEU A 667 1.93 -20.23 -11.83
C LEU A 667 1.52 -18.90 -12.49
N GLY A 668 0.50 -18.24 -11.95
CA GLY A 668 -0.07 -17.01 -12.49
C GLY A 668 -1.43 -17.23 -13.16
N LYS A 669 -2.20 -16.14 -13.30
CA LYS A 669 -3.56 -16.17 -13.82
C LYS A 669 -3.63 -16.68 -15.28
N ARG A 670 -4.54 -17.62 -15.51
CA ARG A 670 -4.81 -18.29 -16.78
C ARG A 670 -6.09 -17.75 -17.43
N ASN A 671 -6.33 -18.08 -18.70
CA ASN A 671 -7.58 -17.71 -19.39
C ASN A 671 -8.76 -18.62 -18.99
N ASP A 672 -8.48 -19.86 -18.59
CA ASP A 672 -9.43 -20.87 -18.11
C ASP A 672 -9.67 -20.81 -16.59
N ASP A 673 -9.11 -19.82 -15.88
CA ASP A 673 -9.37 -19.64 -14.45
C ASP A 673 -10.82 -19.16 -14.23
N PRO A 674 -11.65 -19.92 -13.48
CA PRO A 674 -13.05 -19.56 -13.20
C PRO A 674 -13.19 -18.38 -12.22
N LEU A 675 -12.09 -17.95 -11.59
CA LEU A 675 -12.06 -16.84 -10.65
C LEU A 675 -11.34 -15.63 -11.27
N ASP A 676 -12.10 -14.56 -11.50
CA ASP A 676 -11.55 -13.27 -11.93
C ASP A 676 -10.94 -12.49 -10.76
N LEU A 677 -9.96 -13.11 -10.06
CA LEU A 677 -9.26 -12.42 -8.98
C LEU A 677 -8.36 -11.30 -9.53
N ASN A 678 -8.28 -10.20 -8.79
CA ASN A 678 -7.29 -9.15 -8.99
C ASN A 678 -5.91 -9.63 -8.49
N ALA A 679 -5.34 -10.58 -9.23
CA ALA A 679 -4.07 -11.24 -8.93
C ALA A 679 -3.23 -11.62 -10.17
N PRO A 680 -2.92 -10.67 -11.08
CA PRO A 680 -1.94 -10.91 -12.14
C PRO A 680 -0.49 -10.93 -11.65
N GLU A 681 -0.13 -10.47 -10.45
CA GLU A 681 1.26 -10.11 -10.11
C GLU A 681 2.08 -11.26 -9.52
N ILE A 682 3.08 -11.79 -10.22
CA ILE A 682 3.87 -12.95 -9.73
C ILE A 682 4.71 -12.58 -8.49
N LEU A 683 5.43 -11.46 -8.53
CA LEU A 683 6.05 -10.84 -7.37
C LEU A 683 5.45 -9.46 -7.19
N LEU A 684 4.83 -9.24 -6.03
CA LEU A 684 4.09 -8.02 -5.69
C LEU A 684 4.69 -7.33 -4.47
N THR A 685 4.91 -6.02 -4.56
CA THR A 685 5.06 -5.15 -3.38
C THR A 685 3.91 -4.14 -3.31
N GLU A 686 3.42 -3.86 -2.10
CA GLU A 686 2.38 -2.85 -1.86
C GLU A 686 2.68 -2.04 -0.60
N ALA A 687 2.99 -0.74 -0.75
CA ALA A 687 3.12 0.21 0.36
C ALA A 687 2.60 1.59 -0.07
N TYR A 688 1.30 1.84 0.15
CA TYR A 688 0.62 3.04 -0.39
C TYR A 688 0.32 4.14 0.63
N ARG A 689 0.78 3.99 1.89
CA ARG A 689 0.43 4.88 3.00
C ARG A 689 1.47 5.97 3.25
N LEU A 690 1.01 7.20 3.03
CA LEU A 690 1.74 8.43 3.29
C LEU A 690 1.43 8.94 4.71
N LYS A 691 2.40 9.60 5.34
CA LYS A 691 2.26 10.21 6.68
C LYS A 691 2.17 11.72 6.61
N PHE A 692 3.06 12.31 5.80
CA PHE A 692 3.09 13.73 5.51
C PHE A 692 3.56 13.94 4.07
N GLU A 693 2.98 14.89 3.34
CA GLU A 693 3.64 15.54 2.21
C GLU A 693 3.33 17.04 2.24
N GLY A 694 4.29 17.86 1.82
CA GLY A 694 4.23 19.31 1.87
C GLY A 694 5.63 19.93 1.88
N LYS A 695 5.75 21.25 2.06
CA LYS A 695 7.05 21.86 2.39
C LYS A 695 7.45 21.52 3.82
N ALA A 696 8.75 21.33 4.04
CA ALA A 696 9.30 21.43 5.37
C ALA A 696 9.03 22.83 5.93
N VAL A 697 8.68 22.92 7.21
CA VAL A 697 8.39 24.18 7.89
C VAL A 697 9.68 24.82 8.38
N ALA A 698 10.63 24.02 8.88
CA ALA A 698 11.93 24.49 9.32
C ALA A 698 12.98 23.37 9.30
N LEU A 699 14.24 23.77 9.22
CA LEU A 699 15.42 22.92 9.32
C LEU A 699 16.35 23.46 10.41
N PHE A 700 16.76 22.61 11.35
CA PHE A 700 17.69 22.94 12.45
C PHE A 700 18.90 22.00 12.42
N GLU A 701 19.95 22.32 13.19
CA GLU A 701 21.19 21.53 13.27
C GLU A 701 21.80 21.21 11.89
N GLY A 702 21.88 22.23 11.03
CA GLY A 702 22.41 22.10 9.66
C GLY A 702 21.55 21.20 8.75
N GLY A 703 20.24 21.10 9.00
CA GLY A 703 19.32 20.29 8.21
C GLY A 703 19.12 18.87 8.73
N ARG A 704 19.70 18.52 9.88
CA ARG A 704 19.57 17.19 10.49
C ARG A 704 18.30 17.03 11.34
N VAL A 705 17.76 18.12 11.85
CA VAL A 705 16.45 18.16 12.50
C VAL A 705 15.48 18.79 11.52
N LEU A 706 14.51 18.01 11.08
CA LEU A 706 13.45 18.42 10.18
C LEU A 706 12.19 18.72 10.99
N ARG A 707 11.55 19.86 10.73
CA ARG A 707 10.18 20.12 11.17
C ARG A 707 9.22 20.16 9.98
N ILE A 708 8.14 19.42 10.08
CA ILE A 708 7.03 19.38 9.12
C ILE A 708 5.79 20.11 9.67
N GLY A 709 4.80 20.34 8.81
CA GLY A 709 3.46 20.76 9.21
C GLY A 709 2.71 19.65 9.93
N GLU A 710 1.40 19.79 10.10
CA GLU A 710 0.59 18.73 10.69
C GLU A 710 0.55 17.49 9.76
N PRO A 711 0.94 16.28 10.22
CA PRO A 711 0.90 15.08 9.39
C PRO A 711 -0.54 14.75 8.99
N GLN A 712 -0.78 14.61 7.69
CA GLN A 712 -2.11 14.25 7.20
C GLN A 712 -2.50 12.84 7.64
N GLY A 713 -1.53 11.93 7.84
CA GLY A 713 -1.75 10.54 8.24
C GLY A 713 -1.11 10.13 9.56
N ASP A 714 -0.83 8.82 9.67
CA ASP A 714 -0.20 8.21 10.84
C ASP A 714 1.09 8.98 11.22
N ALA A 715 1.34 9.22 12.50
CA ALA A 715 2.50 9.98 12.95
C ALA A 715 3.84 9.37 12.46
N PRO A 716 4.81 10.17 11.97
CA PRO A 716 6.15 9.70 11.61
C PRO A 716 6.87 8.97 12.74
N ARG A 717 7.74 8.01 12.39
CA ARG A 717 8.50 7.21 13.35
C ARG A 717 9.89 6.85 12.85
N ALA A 718 10.71 6.33 13.77
CA ALA A 718 12.00 5.73 13.45
C ALA A 718 11.88 4.68 12.33
N GLY A 719 12.76 4.76 11.34
CA GLY A 719 12.76 3.92 10.13
C GLY A 719 11.60 4.18 9.16
N ASP A 720 10.90 5.31 9.24
CA ASP A 720 10.28 5.89 8.03
C ASP A 720 11.34 6.55 7.14
N ALA A 721 11.00 6.76 5.88
CA ALA A 721 11.81 7.53 4.94
C ALA A 721 11.22 8.93 4.72
N VAL A 722 12.10 9.91 4.57
CA VAL A 722 11.81 11.27 4.11
C VAL A 722 12.32 11.38 2.67
N ALA A 723 11.41 11.37 1.71
CA ALA A 723 11.67 11.58 0.30
C ALA A 723 11.75 13.08 0.01
N ILE A 724 12.85 13.57 -0.58
CA ILE A 724 12.98 14.97 -1.00
C ILE A 724 12.45 15.11 -2.43
N LEU A 725 11.38 15.89 -2.61
CA LEU A 725 10.59 15.92 -3.83
C LEU A 725 11.00 17.05 -4.79
N ASP A 726 11.56 18.15 -4.28
CA ASP A 726 11.99 19.32 -5.07
C ASP A 726 13.42 19.79 -4.73
N GLY A 727 13.85 20.87 -5.39
CA GLY A 727 15.16 21.47 -5.18
C GLY A 727 16.35 20.61 -5.66
N PRO A 728 17.60 20.99 -5.28
CA PRO A 728 18.82 20.33 -5.74
C PRO A 728 19.01 18.90 -5.19
N GLN A 729 18.21 18.49 -4.19
CA GLN A 729 18.24 17.15 -3.61
C GLN A 729 17.04 16.28 -4.02
N ALA A 730 16.19 16.75 -4.94
CA ALA A 730 15.06 16.00 -5.49
C ALA A 730 15.48 14.60 -5.96
N GLY A 731 14.70 13.57 -5.60
CA GLY A 731 15.03 12.17 -5.91
C GLY A 731 15.96 11.49 -4.93
N SER A 732 16.49 12.20 -3.93
CA SER A 732 17.18 11.61 -2.79
C SER A 732 16.26 11.48 -1.57
N TRP A 733 16.65 10.67 -0.59
CA TRP A 733 15.87 10.42 0.62
C TRP A 733 16.76 10.38 1.87
N ARG A 734 16.14 10.42 3.04
CA ARG A 734 16.74 10.30 4.38
C ARG A 734 15.96 9.31 5.23
N ARG A 735 16.58 8.66 6.19
CA ARG A 735 15.90 7.83 7.20
C ARG A 735 15.61 8.67 8.44
N VAL A 736 14.38 8.57 8.94
CA VAL A 736 14.05 9.07 10.28
C VAL A 736 14.75 8.18 11.30
N LEU A 737 15.71 8.70 12.05
CA LEU A 737 16.33 7.97 13.17
C LEU A 737 15.34 7.85 14.33
N GLN A 738 14.69 8.97 14.64
CA GLN A 738 13.71 9.12 15.72
C GLN A 738 12.74 10.28 15.38
N ALA A 739 11.50 10.15 15.85
CA ALA A 739 10.59 11.28 15.99
C ALA A 739 10.79 11.88 17.38
N LEU A 740 11.08 13.18 17.46
CA LEU A 740 11.20 13.92 18.72
C LEU A 740 9.80 14.28 19.25
N ASP A 741 8.91 14.64 18.32
CA ASP A 741 7.47 14.79 18.51
C ASP A 741 6.76 14.44 17.18
N ARG A 742 5.44 14.67 17.06
CA ARG A 742 4.66 14.33 15.86
C ARG A 742 5.07 15.12 14.60
N ARG A 743 5.70 16.28 14.75
CA ARG A 743 6.10 17.24 13.70
C ARG A 743 7.61 17.44 13.59
N THR A 744 8.40 17.08 14.61
CA THR A 744 9.87 17.24 14.61
C THR A 744 10.60 15.90 14.53
N LEU A 745 11.42 15.72 13.51
CA LEU A 745 12.09 14.48 13.13
C LEU A 745 13.61 14.64 13.14
N LEU A 746 14.32 13.62 13.62
CA LEU A 746 15.77 13.56 13.62
C LEU A 746 16.26 12.61 12.52
N LEU A 747 17.12 13.09 11.62
CA LEU A 747 17.49 12.40 10.39
C LEU A 747 18.90 11.79 10.42
N ASP A 748 19.08 10.72 9.64
CA ASP A 748 20.36 10.00 9.49
C ASP A 748 21.44 10.82 8.79
N GLU A 749 21.03 11.65 7.84
CA GLU A 749 21.80 12.63 7.08
C GLU A 749 21.01 13.96 6.94
N PRO A 750 21.69 15.11 6.75
CA PRO A 750 21.01 16.39 6.66
C PRO A 750 20.29 16.61 5.33
N ILE A 751 19.25 17.44 5.37
CA ILE A 751 18.56 17.99 4.20
C ILE A 751 19.11 19.40 3.93
N ALA A 752 19.45 19.71 2.68
CA ALA A 752 19.85 21.05 2.28
C ALA A 752 18.62 21.93 2.00
N LEU A 753 18.79 23.26 2.12
CA LEU A 753 17.83 24.22 1.59
C LEU A 753 17.77 24.14 0.05
N ASP A 754 16.66 24.58 -0.51
CA ASP A 754 16.46 24.71 -1.95
C ASP A 754 17.26 25.87 -2.56
N HIS A 755 17.12 26.09 -3.87
CA HIS A 755 17.81 27.17 -4.58
C HIS A 755 17.38 28.58 -4.16
N ALA A 756 16.24 28.73 -3.48
CA ALA A 756 15.74 29.98 -2.90
C ALA A 756 16.11 30.14 -1.41
N GLY A 757 16.92 29.23 -0.86
CA GLY A 757 17.27 29.21 0.56
C GLY A 757 16.10 28.80 1.48
N GLN A 758 15.06 28.17 0.93
CA GLN A 758 13.90 27.70 1.67
C GLN A 758 14.00 26.20 1.99
N PRO A 759 13.28 25.69 3.00
CA PRO A 759 13.17 24.25 3.19
C PRO A 759 12.47 23.59 1.98
N PRO A 760 12.98 22.45 1.48
CA PRO A 760 12.39 21.78 0.31
C PRO A 760 11.06 21.11 0.64
N ALA A 761 10.30 20.79 -0.40
CA ALA A 761 9.16 19.90 -0.30
C ALA A 761 9.58 18.43 -0.21
N LEU A 762 8.83 17.70 0.60
CA LEU A 762 9.15 16.34 0.98
C LEU A 762 7.90 15.49 1.24
N SER A 763 8.09 14.17 1.23
CA SER A 763 7.09 13.16 1.61
C SER A 763 7.68 12.24 2.67
N VAL A 764 6.98 12.06 3.79
CA VAL A 764 7.33 11.13 4.87
C VAL A 764 6.44 9.88 4.77
N ALA A 765 7.05 8.70 4.63
CA ALA A 765 6.30 7.48 4.37
C ALA A 765 6.90 6.22 5.03
N SER A 766 6.02 5.23 5.25
CA SER A 766 6.40 3.83 5.47
C SER A 766 6.48 3.13 4.12
N GLY A 767 7.62 2.51 3.79
CA GLY A 767 7.86 1.89 2.49
C GLY A 767 8.81 0.70 2.54
N PHE A 768 9.33 0.31 1.39
CA PHE A 768 10.38 -0.70 1.24
C PHE A 768 11.75 -0.02 1.16
N LEU A 769 12.51 -0.08 2.25
CA LEU A 769 13.89 0.38 2.33
C LEU A 769 14.82 -0.80 2.06
N ASP A 770 15.77 -0.63 1.14
CA ASP A 770 16.83 -1.57 0.82
C ASP A 770 16.32 -2.98 0.40
N LEU A 771 15.24 -3.01 -0.40
CA LEU A 771 14.73 -4.24 -1.04
C LEU A 771 15.64 -4.65 -2.21
N THR A 772 16.14 -5.89 -2.17
CA THR A 772 16.95 -6.51 -3.23
C THR A 772 16.18 -7.65 -3.89
N ILE A 773 16.07 -7.64 -5.22
CA ILE A 773 15.49 -8.71 -6.05
C ILE A 773 16.58 -9.12 -7.06
N GLN A 774 17.28 -10.24 -6.81
CA GLN A 774 18.48 -10.61 -7.56
C GLN A 774 18.48 -12.04 -8.10
N GLY A 775 18.84 -12.23 -9.38
CA GLY A 775 19.13 -13.55 -9.94
C GLY A 775 17.94 -14.53 -9.95
N ASN A 776 16.71 -14.04 -9.83
CA ASN A 776 15.52 -14.89 -9.84
C ASN A 776 15.13 -15.26 -11.27
N THR A 777 14.54 -16.44 -11.44
CA THR A 777 13.94 -16.89 -12.71
C THR A 777 12.42 -16.97 -12.57
N ILE A 778 11.70 -16.15 -13.34
CA ILE A 778 10.24 -16.21 -13.47
C ILE A 778 9.90 -16.69 -14.89
N ASP A 779 9.29 -17.86 -15.02
CA ASP A 779 8.94 -18.45 -16.32
C ASP A 779 7.43 -18.73 -16.44
N LEU A 780 6.78 -17.89 -17.25
CA LEU A 780 5.35 -17.92 -17.53
C LEU A 780 5.03 -18.51 -18.92
N THR A 781 6.03 -19.05 -19.63
CA THR A 781 5.84 -19.68 -20.95
C THR A 781 5.17 -21.04 -20.86
N SER A 782 5.34 -21.73 -19.74
CA SER A 782 4.83 -23.08 -19.46
C SER A 782 3.30 -23.20 -19.48
N HIS A 783 2.57 -22.07 -19.47
CA HIS A 783 1.13 -22.04 -19.66
C HIS A 783 0.68 -22.49 -21.06
N GLY A 784 1.51 -22.38 -22.10
CA GLY A 784 1.13 -22.74 -23.48
C GLY A 784 0.11 -21.80 -24.15
N GLU A 785 -0.43 -20.85 -23.38
CA GLU A 785 -1.28 -19.75 -23.81
C GLU A 785 -0.72 -18.42 -23.27
N ALA A 786 -1.32 -17.32 -23.72
CA ALA A 786 -1.12 -15.98 -23.18
C ALA A 786 -1.50 -15.88 -21.69
N SER A 787 -0.51 -16.00 -20.78
CA SER A 787 -0.73 -15.72 -19.36
C SER A 787 -0.98 -14.24 -19.14
N ARG A 788 -2.05 -13.92 -18.41
CA ARG A 788 -2.42 -12.53 -18.08
C ARG A 788 -1.59 -11.94 -16.93
N ALA A 789 -0.64 -12.69 -16.41
CA ALA A 789 0.17 -12.31 -15.26
C ALA A 789 1.27 -11.28 -15.62
N ASP A 790 1.47 -10.30 -14.77
CA ASP A 790 2.64 -9.40 -14.78
C ASP A 790 3.70 -9.99 -13.85
N SER A 791 4.96 -10.11 -14.28
CA SER A 791 5.98 -10.84 -13.52
C SER A 791 6.47 -10.08 -12.27
N LEU A 792 7.05 -8.89 -12.43
CA LEU A 792 7.41 -8.02 -11.30
C LEU A 792 6.46 -6.82 -11.27
N VAL A 793 5.71 -6.66 -10.18
CA VAL A 793 4.89 -5.47 -9.93
C VAL A 793 5.28 -4.86 -8.61
N LEU A 794 6.06 -3.78 -8.70
CA LEU A 794 6.64 -3.09 -7.56
C LEU A 794 5.92 -1.76 -7.39
N ALA A 795 4.91 -1.77 -6.51
CA ALA A 795 4.00 -0.66 -6.32
C ALA A 795 4.12 -0.08 -4.91
N GLY A 796 4.07 1.25 -4.82
CA GLY A 796 4.14 1.97 -3.55
C GLY A 796 5.50 2.62 -3.28
N HIS A 797 5.78 2.85 -2.00
CA HIS A 797 6.97 3.55 -1.53
C HIS A 797 8.22 2.65 -1.57
N HIS A 798 9.26 3.09 -2.28
CA HIS A 798 10.52 2.35 -2.43
C HIS A 798 11.75 3.26 -2.28
N PHE A 799 12.75 2.79 -1.54
CA PHE A 799 13.96 3.55 -1.21
C PHE A 799 15.18 2.62 -1.27
N GLY A 800 16.13 2.88 -2.16
CA GLY A 800 17.30 2.00 -2.35
C GLY A 800 16.96 0.63 -2.98
N LEU A 801 15.86 0.54 -3.73
CA LEU A 801 15.43 -0.68 -4.43
C LEU A 801 16.49 -1.16 -5.43
N THR A 802 16.85 -2.43 -5.39
CA THR A 802 17.80 -3.05 -6.34
C THR A 802 17.15 -4.24 -7.05
N ILE A 803 17.14 -4.24 -8.39
CA ILE A 803 16.63 -5.31 -9.25
C ILE A 803 17.74 -5.73 -10.21
N THR A 804 18.39 -6.86 -9.94
CA THR A 804 19.62 -7.26 -10.67
C THR A 804 19.59 -8.67 -11.23
N ASP A 805 20.09 -8.85 -12.45
CA ASP A 805 20.40 -10.16 -13.06
C ASP A 805 19.22 -11.15 -13.12
N ASN A 806 17.96 -10.68 -13.06
CA ASN A 806 16.79 -11.55 -13.09
C ASN A 806 16.46 -11.99 -14.52
N ILE A 807 15.95 -13.22 -14.68
CA ILE A 807 15.47 -13.78 -15.95
C ILE A 807 13.95 -13.88 -15.87
N ILE A 808 13.26 -13.18 -16.76
CA ILE A 808 11.80 -13.10 -16.81
C ILE A 808 11.34 -13.54 -18.20
N ARG A 809 10.51 -14.57 -18.30
CA ARG A 809 10.03 -15.12 -19.57
C ARG A 809 8.49 -15.16 -19.66
N GLY A 810 7.97 -14.67 -20.77
CA GLY A 810 6.54 -14.66 -21.09
C GLY A 810 5.73 -13.73 -20.19
N GLY A 811 4.44 -14.04 -20.06
CA GLY A 811 3.47 -13.24 -19.30
C GLY A 811 3.06 -11.95 -20.00
N ARG A 812 2.15 -11.22 -19.36
CA ARG A 812 1.61 -9.96 -19.87
C ARG A 812 2.65 -8.85 -19.86
N ARG A 813 3.43 -8.69 -18.77
CA ARG A 813 4.51 -7.69 -18.66
C ARG A 813 5.66 -8.24 -17.84
N GLY A 814 6.90 -7.88 -18.20
CA GLY A 814 8.08 -8.29 -17.44
C GLY A 814 8.26 -7.53 -16.13
N LEU A 815 8.25 -6.20 -16.19
CA LEU A 815 8.48 -5.32 -15.03
C LEU A 815 7.49 -4.16 -15.02
N ARG A 816 6.99 -3.83 -13.83
CA ARG A 816 6.19 -2.64 -13.54
C ARG A 816 6.71 -2.00 -12.25
N LEU A 817 7.38 -0.86 -12.36
CA LEU A 817 7.74 -0.02 -11.23
C LEU A 817 6.75 1.15 -11.20
N LEU A 818 5.90 1.17 -10.18
CA LEU A 818 4.71 2.01 -10.12
C LEU A 818 4.80 2.97 -8.93
N SER A 819 5.13 4.23 -9.21
CA SER A 819 4.81 5.30 -8.27
C SER A 819 3.29 5.46 -8.29
N SER A 820 2.65 4.84 -7.31
CA SER A 820 1.21 4.62 -7.28
C SER A 820 0.49 5.76 -6.57
N PRO A 821 -0.83 5.96 -6.82
CA PRO A 821 -1.65 6.85 -6.01
C PRO A 821 -1.64 6.40 -4.55
N THR A 822 -1.57 7.33 -3.60
CA THR A 822 -1.58 7.01 -2.16
C THR A 822 -2.96 6.52 -1.69
N GLU A 823 -2.99 5.51 -0.83
CA GLU A 823 -4.21 4.98 -0.18
C GLU A 823 -4.77 5.91 0.90
N GLY A 824 -3.92 6.77 1.44
CA GLY A 824 -4.24 7.66 2.53
C GLY A 824 -3.01 8.45 2.99
N ALA A 825 -3.19 9.45 3.86
CA ALA A 825 -4.43 9.70 4.61
C ALA A 825 -5.44 10.68 3.98
N GLY A 826 -5.11 11.32 2.85
CA GLY A 826 -6.11 11.99 2.01
C GLY A 826 -7.03 10.98 1.28
N PRO A 827 -7.93 11.46 0.39
CA PRO A 827 -8.63 10.58 -0.55
C PRO A 827 -7.65 9.77 -1.41
N TRP A 828 -8.11 8.66 -2.01
CA TRP A 828 -7.27 7.82 -2.86
C TRP A 828 -6.64 8.65 -3.99
N GLY A 829 -5.30 8.64 -4.06
CA GLY A 829 -4.54 9.42 -5.03
C GLY A 829 -4.40 10.91 -4.75
N TRP A 830 -4.60 11.33 -3.49
CA TRP A 830 -4.27 12.67 -2.98
C TRP A 830 -2.84 13.10 -3.30
N SER A 831 -1.90 12.15 -3.24
CA SER A 831 -0.53 12.23 -3.76
C SER A 831 -0.10 10.89 -4.39
N PHE A 832 1.20 10.75 -4.68
CA PHE A 832 1.85 9.56 -5.24
C PHE A 832 2.93 9.03 -4.31
N THR A 833 3.30 7.75 -4.47
CA THR A 833 4.27 7.09 -3.59
C THR A 833 5.71 7.22 -4.13
N PRO A 834 6.66 7.87 -3.41
CA PRO A 834 8.01 8.03 -3.93
C PRO A 834 8.80 6.72 -4.10
N ILE A 835 9.55 6.63 -5.19
CA ILE A 835 10.43 5.53 -5.57
C ILE A 835 11.81 6.12 -5.89
N PHE A 836 12.72 6.16 -4.91
CA PHE A 836 13.99 6.89 -5.00
C PHE A 836 15.23 6.01 -4.84
N GLY A 837 16.24 6.28 -5.66
CA GLY A 837 17.49 5.51 -5.69
C GLY A 837 17.30 4.07 -6.17
N ALA A 838 16.29 3.83 -7.01
CA ALA A 838 16.05 2.49 -7.58
C ALA A 838 17.10 2.15 -8.65
N ARG A 839 17.65 0.93 -8.63
CA ARG A 839 18.64 0.43 -9.60
C ARG A 839 18.14 -0.83 -10.27
N ILE A 840 18.08 -0.81 -11.60
CA ILE A 840 17.55 -1.89 -12.43
C ILE A 840 18.64 -2.27 -13.42
N THR A 841 19.40 -3.34 -13.13
CA THR A 841 20.64 -3.64 -13.87
C THR A 841 20.71 -5.10 -14.35
N GLY A 842 21.12 -5.32 -15.61
CA GLY A 842 21.47 -6.66 -16.12
C GLY A 842 20.31 -7.65 -16.27
N ASN A 843 19.05 -7.21 -16.13
CA ASN A 843 17.89 -8.10 -16.20
C ASN A 843 17.59 -8.51 -17.65
N ARG A 844 17.17 -9.77 -17.85
CA ARG A 844 16.67 -10.29 -19.13
C ARG A 844 15.15 -10.42 -19.09
N ILE A 845 14.46 -9.66 -19.93
CA ILE A 845 13.00 -9.72 -20.11
C ILE A 845 12.72 -10.29 -21.49
N GLU A 846 12.11 -11.47 -21.56
CA GLU A 846 11.98 -12.28 -22.76
C GLU A 846 10.51 -12.59 -23.04
N ASP A 847 10.05 -12.32 -24.26
CA ASP A 847 8.72 -12.68 -24.77
C ASP A 847 7.50 -12.14 -24.00
N ALA A 848 7.67 -11.03 -23.27
CA ALA A 848 6.56 -10.31 -22.64
C ALA A 848 5.51 -9.85 -23.69
N GLN A 849 4.23 -9.92 -23.32
CA GLN A 849 3.15 -9.66 -24.28
C GLN A 849 2.80 -8.17 -24.48
N ALA A 850 3.03 -7.36 -23.45
CA ALA A 850 2.88 -5.91 -23.43
C ALA A 850 4.14 -5.29 -22.80
N ALA A 851 4.27 -3.97 -22.96
CA ALA A 851 5.42 -3.21 -22.47
C ALA A 851 5.60 -3.33 -20.96
N SER A 852 6.85 -3.44 -20.51
CA SER A 852 7.21 -3.09 -19.14
C SER A 852 6.91 -1.60 -18.87
N GLU A 853 6.77 -1.22 -17.60
CA GLU A 853 6.32 0.12 -17.18
C GLU A 853 7.23 0.67 -16.08
N LEU A 854 7.79 1.88 -16.27
CA LEU A 854 8.41 2.70 -15.21
C LEU A 854 7.64 4.02 -15.14
N ILE A 855 6.56 4.07 -14.35
CA ILE A 855 5.54 5.11 -14.48
C ILE A 855 5.07 5.70 -13.15
N LEU A 856 4.67 6.97 -13.21
CA LEU A 856 3.73 7.56 -12.27
C LEU A 856 2.31 7.13 -12.66
N GLN A 857 1.68 6.26 -11.86
CA GLN A 857 0.38 5.69 -12.19
C GLN A 857 -0.74 6.68 -11.86
N ARG A 858 -1.21 7.42 -12.87
CA ARG A 858 -2.43 8.23 -12.79
C ARG A 858 -3.67 7.40 -13.16
N ARG A 859 -4.79 7.65 -12.47
CA ARG A 859 -6.14 7.13 -12.76
C ARG A 859 -7.17 8.26 -12.57
N TYR A 860 -8.42 8.03 -12.96
CA TYR A 860 -9.52 8.94 -12.62
C TYR A 860 -9.54 9.23 -11.11
N GLY A 861 -9.65 10.50 -10.72
CA GLY A 861 -9.61 10.95 -9.32
C GLY A 861 -8.22 11.27 -8.74
N CYS A 862 -7.11 10.91 -9.40
CA CYS A 862 -5.77 11.24 -8.90
C CYS A 862 -5.41 12.72 -9.17
N PHE A 863 -4.82 13.40 -8.19
CA PHE A 863 -4.55 14.83 -8.25
C PHE A 863 -3.39 15.17 -9.20
N GLY A 864 -3.50 16.30 -9.91
CA GLY A 864 -2.38 16.98 -10.55
C GLY A 864 -1.29 17.33 -9.54
N THR A 865 -0.04 17.32 -9.99
CA THR A 865 1.11 17.87 -9.25
C THR A 865 2.16 18.34 -10.27
N ARG A 866 3.00 19.28 -9.87
CA ARG A 866 4.05 19.94 -10.70
C ARG A 866 5.21 20.29 -9.76
N ASP A 867 6.42 20.37 -10.30
CA ASP A 867 7.63 20.76 -9.56
C ASP A 867 8.01 19.76 -8.45
N ARG A 868 7.52 18.52 -8.56
CA ARG A 868 7.75 17.41 -7.61
C ARG A 868 8.19 16.16 -8.37
N ARG A 869 9.24 15.50 -7.90
CA ARG A 869 9.70 14.19 -8.37
C ARG A 869 9.12 13.07 -7.50
N TYR A 870 8.60 12.01 -8.10
CA TYR A 870 8.14 10.81 -7.38
C TYR A 870 8.80 9.50 -7.84
N LEU A 871 9.47 9.50 -9.00
CA LEU A 871 10.30 8.38 -9.45
C LEU A 871 11.70 8.90 -9.78
N ASP A 872 12.71 8.35 -9.11
CA ASP A 872 14.13 8.54 -9.41
C ASP A 872 14.83 7.18 -9.48
N ALA A 873 15.27 6.81 -10.68
CA ALA A 873 15.79 5.48 -10.96
C ALA A 873 16.97 5.46 -11.95
N GLU A 874 17.70 4.35 -11.90
CA GLU A 874 18.77 3.97 -12.82
C GLU A 874 18.39 2.68 -13.55
N LEU A 875 18.48 2.68 -14.88
CA LEU A 875 18.19 1.54 -15.76
C LEU A 875 19.42 1.22 -16.62
N ARG A 876 20.18 0.16 -16.28
CA ARG A 876 21.46 -0.17 -16.94
C ARG A 876 21.54 -1.58 -17.51
N ASP A 877 22.07 -1.71 -18.73
CA ASP A 877 22.48 -3.01 -19.31
C ASP A 877 21.38 -4.09 -19.33
N ASN A 878 20.11 -3.71 -19.34
CA ASN A 878 19.01 -4.66 -19.41
C ASN A 878 18.77 -5.13 -20.86
N LEU A 879 18.38 -6.39 -21.01
CA LEU A 879 18.17 -7.04 -22.31
C LEU A 879 16.70 -7.42 -22.48
N PHE A 880 16.05 -6.85 -23.49
CA PHE A 880 14.70 -7.22 -23.89
C PHE A 880 14.77 -8.12 -25.14
N VAL A 881 14.23 -9.33 -25.04
CA VAL A 881 14.33 -10.38 -26.08
C VAL A 881 12.95 -10.70 -26.63
N PHE A 882 12.83 -10.79 -27.96
CA PHE A 882 11.63 -11.32 -28.62
C PHE A 882 11.99 -12.45 -29.60
N THR A 883 11.30 -13.58 -29.44
CA THR A 883 11.51 -14.83 -30.16
C THR A 883 10.24 -15.29 -30.89
N PRO A 884 10.33 -16.25 -31.83
CA PRO A 884 9.17 -16.80 -32.51
C PRO A 884 8.34 -17.75 -31.62
N ALA A 885 8.84 -18.10 -30.43
CA ALA A 885 8.11 -18.93 -29.47
C ALA A 885 7.05 -18.15 -28.67
N ARG A 886 7.05 -16.81 -28.78
CA ARG A 886 6.07 -15.93 -28.13
C ARG A 886 4.66 -16.18 -28.68
N THR A 887 3.68 -16.25 -27.78
CA THR A 887 2.26 -16.27 -28.14
C THR A 887 1.71 -14.85 -28.31
N GLY A 888 1.05 -14.59 -29.45
CA GLY A 888 0.38 -13.30 -29.77
C GLY A 888 1.19 -12.32 -30.64
N PRO A 889 0.59 -11.19 -31.06
CA PRO A 889 1.25 -10.17 -31.90
C PRO A 889 2.30 -9.39 -31.09
N LEU A 890 3.41 -8.99 -31.71
CA LEU A 890 4.48 -8.24 -31.02
C LEU A 890 3.95 -6.95 -30.36
N PRO A 891 4.47 -6.56 -29.19
CA PRO A 891 4.05 -5.31 -28.57
C PRO A 891 4.63 -4.14 -29.35
N THR A 892 3.90 -3.04 -29.47
CA THR A 892 4.45 -1.81 -30.07
C THR A 892 5.66 -1.27 -29.30
N TRP A 893 5.71 -1.53 -27.99
CA TRP A 893 6.72 -1.03 -27.07
C TRP A 893 7.26 -2.16 -26.18
N ALA A 894 8.58 -2.23 -26.01
CA ALA A 894 9.24 -3.09 -25.02
C ALA A 894 9.13 -2.49 -23.61
N LEU A 895 9.22 -1.15 -23.52
CA LEU A 895 9.16 -0.37 -22.29
C LEU A 895 8.38 0.94 -22.51
N VAL A 896 7.60 1.34 -21.52
CA VAL A 896 6.98 2.67 -21.40
C VAL A 896 7.51 3.37 -20.14
N ILE A 897 7.99 4.60 -20.29
CA ILE A 897 8.49 5.46 -19.21
C ILE A 897 7.59 6.68 -19.06
N GLY A 898 7.23 7.01 -17.82
CA GLY A 898 6.39 8.17 -17.50
C GLY A 898 4.91 7.98 -17.86
N SER A 899 4.13 9.05 -17.76
CA SER A 899 2.68 9.02 -18.01
C SER A 899 2.25 10.16 -18.94
N ALA A 900 1.38 9.87 -19.92
CA ALA A 900 0.82 10.90 -20.78
C ALA A 900 -0.04 11.91 -19.99
N GLN A 901 -0.60 11.48 -18.86
CA GLN A 901 -1.39 12.31 -17.92
C GLN A 901 -0.52 13.11 -16.93
N ALA A 902 0.79 12.94 -16.94
CA ALA A 902 1.69 13.78 -16.13
C ALA A 902 1.55 15.25 -16.54
N LEU A 903 1.53 16.16 -15.56
CA LEU A 903 1.59 17.60 -15.84
C LEU A 903 3.03 18.06 -16.06
N ASP A 904 3.98 17.37 -15.43
CA ASP A 904 5.38 17.73 -15.38
C ASP A 904 6.28 16.52 -15.69
N PRO A 905 7.14 16.58 -16.73
CA PRO A 905 8.19 15.59 -16.96
C PRO A 905 9.20 15.44 -15.81
N GLY A 906 9.26 16.38 -14.86
CA GLY A 906 10.03 16.29 -13.63
C GLY A 906 9.53 15.23 -12.63
N GLU A 907 8.27 14.78 -12.75
CA GLU A 907 7.68 13.72 -11.89
C GLU A 907 8.46 12.40 -11.96
N VAL A 908 9.09 12.12 -13.11
CA VAL A 908 9.83 10.88 -13.40
C VAL A 908 11.20 11.23 -13.94
N HIS A 909 12.25 10.93 -13.16
CA HIS A 909 13.65 11.08 -13.55
C HIS A 909 14.30 9.70 -13.72
N LEU A 910 15.00 9.50 -14.84
CA LEU A 910 15.66 8.25 -15.17
C LEU A 910 17.06 8.50 -15.72
N VAL A 911 18.06 7.81 -15.16
CA VAL A 911 19.37 7.64 -15.80
C VAL A 911 19.38 6.29 -16.50
N GLU A 912 19.54 6.27 -17.83
CA GLU A 912 19.51 5.04 -18.62
C GLU A 912 20.75 4.90 -19.52
N THR A 913 21.34 3.71 -19.58
CA THR A 913 22.48 3.41 -20.46
C THR A 913 22.64 1.91 -20.69
N GLY A 914 23.26 1.51 -21.81
CA GLY A 914 23.64 0.13 -22.09
C GLY A 914 22.52 -0.87 -22.40
N ASN A 915 21.25 -0.48 -22.21
CA ASN A 915 20.04 -1.27 -22.46
C ASN A 915 19.90 -1.65 -23.94
N ARG A 916 19.38 -2.85 -24.25
CA ARG A 916 19.37 -3.41 -25.61
C ARG A 916 18.08 -4.15 -25.94
N LEU A 917 17.72 -4.13 -27.22
CA LEU A 917 16.71 -5.00 -27.82
C LEU A 917 17.40 -6.16 -28.52
N HIS A 918 16.83 -7.36 -28.47
CA HIS A 918 17.27 -8.51 -29.25
C HIS A 918 16.07 -9.13 -29.96
N LEU A 919 16.15 -9.16 -31.29
CA LEU A 919 15.20 -9.88 -32.13
C LEU A 919 15.91 -11.07 -32.77
N THR A 920 15.25 -12.23 -32.72
CA THR A 920 15.63 -13.37 -33.57
C THR A 920 15.46 -13.02 -35.06
N SER A 921 16.24 -13.65 -35.93
CA SER A 921 16.29 -13.34 -37.37
C SER A 921 14.94 -13.46 -38.10
N ALA A 922 14.03 -14.29 -37.60
CA ALA A 922 12.70 -14.50 -38.14
C ALA A 922 11.71 -13.32 -37.92
N ILE A 923 12.05 -12.34 -37.07
CA ILE A 923 11.20 -11.16 -36.84
C ILE A 923 11.62 -10.02 -37.79
N PRO A 924 10.71 -9.41 -38.57
CA PRO A 924 11.02 -8.25 -39.41
C PRO A 924 11.48 -7.03 -38.59
N VAL A 925 12.46 -6.27 -39.09
CA VAL A 925 12.95 -5.03 -38.42
C VAL A 925 11.82 -4.00 -38.26
N ALA A 926 10.92 -3.90 -39.23
CA ALA A 926 9.77 -2.99 -39.17
C ALA A 926 8.78 -3.31 -38.02
N SER A 927 8.90 -4.48 -37.38
CA SER A 927 8.10 -4.90 -36.23
C SER A 927 8.88 -4.82 -34.90
N THR A 928 10.02 -4.12 -34.87
CA THR A 928 10.83 -3.95 -33.65
C THR A 928 10.05 -3.14 -32.59
N PRO A 929 9.82 -3.69 -31.38
CA PRO A 929 9.19 -2.93 -30.30
C PRO A 929 10.09 -1.76 -29.88
N GLY A 930 9.57 -0.53 -29.89
CA GLY A 930 10.32 0.65 -29.46
C GLY A 930 10.37 0.80 -27.93
N VAL A 931 10.92 1.92 -27.45
CA VAL A 931 10.78 2.38 -26.06
C VAL A 931 10.12 3.74 -26.06
N ARG A 932 8.92 3.85 -25.48
CA ARG A 932 8.18 5.12 -25.44
C ARG A 932 8.46 5.87 -24.14
N VAL A 933 8.79 7.15 -24.25
CA VAL A 933 8.80 8.08 -23.12
C VAL A 933 7.58 8.99 -23.26
N ALA A 934 6.56 8.77 -22.43
CA ALA A 934 5.35 9.57 -22.49
C ALA A 934 5.62 10.99 -21.98
N LYS A 935 6.08 11.13 -20.73
CA LYS A 935 6.59 12.38 -20.14
C LYS A 935 7.56 12.02 -19.01
N ALA A 936 8.83 12.37 -19.16
CA ALA A 936 9.88 12.12 -18.16
C ALA A 936 11.12 12.98 -18.42
N THR A 937 12.04 13.02 -17.44
CA THR A 937 13.39 13.54 -17.61
C THR A 937 14.38 12.37 -17.73
N ILE A 938 14.94 12.14 -18.91
CA ILE A 938 15.84 11.03 -19.22
C ILE A 938 17.26 11.56 -19.44
N ASN A 939 18.24 11.08 -18.68
CA ASN A 939 19.64 11.50 -18.80
C ASN A 939 19.82 13.05 -18.79
N GLY A 940 19.03 13.74 -17.96
CA GLY A 940 19.00 15.21 -17.86
C GLY A 940 18.22 15.94 -18.96
N ARG A 941 17.59 15.24 -19.91
CA ARG A 941 16.77 15.83 -20.99
C ARG A 941 15.29 15.65 -20.71
N VAL A 942 14.49 16.69 -20.96
CA VAL A 942 13.04 16.64 -20.84
C VAL A 942 12.44 16.05 -22.12
N GLU A 943 11.80 14.90 -22.00
CA GLU A 943 11.22 14.13 -23.11
C GLU A 943 9.69 14.08 -23.00
N ARG A 944 9.00 14.23 -24.14
CA ARG A 944 7.52 14.23 -24.24
C ARG A 944 7.10 13.49 -25.51
N ASP A 945 6.32 12.42 -25.34
CA ASP A 945 5.88 11.47 -26.38
C ASP A 945 7.00 11.04 -27.35
N ALA A 946 8.20 10.91 -26.81
CA ALA A 946 9.43 10.56 -27.52
C ALA A 946 9.63 9.03 -27.60
N THR A 947 10.55 8.62 -28.48
CA THR A 947 11.01 7.22 -28.59
C THR A 947 12.52 7.16 -28.35
N LEU A 948 12.96 6.25 -27.48
CA LEU A 948 14.40 5.97 -27.27
C LEU A 948 14.88 4.88 -28.23
N ASN A 949 16.01 5.14 -28.89
CA ASN A 949 16.64 4.21 -29.83
C ASN A 949 17.66 3.33 -29.10
N TRP A 950 17.20 2.19 -28.55
CA TRP A 950 18.10 1.18 -28.01
C TRP A 950 18.79 0.37 -29.12
N PRO A 951 20.08 -0.02 -28.95
CA PRO A 951 20.76 -0.91 -29.88
C PRO A 951 19.99 -2.21 -30.11
N LEU A 952 19.72 -2.51 -31.39
CA LEU A 952 19.13 -3.77 -31.82
C LEU A 952 20.24 -4.79 -32.08
N LEU A 953 20.31 -5.82 -31.24
CA LEU A 953 21.09 -7.01 -31.49
C LEU A 953 20.31 -7.97 -32.41
N ARG A 954 20.99 -8.48 -33.44
CA ARG A 954 20.57 -9.64 -34.22
C ARG A 954 21.66 -10.70 -34.12
N LEU A 955 21.28 -11.91 -33.76
CA LEU A 955 22.09 -13.07 -34.09
C LEU A 955 21.75 -13.50 -35.51
N THR A 956 22.73 -13.42 -36.41
CA THR A 956 22.74 -14.28 -37.60
C THR A 956 22.63 -15.72 -37.08
N PRO A 957 21.69 -16.56 -37.55
CA PRO A 957 21.70 -17.97 -37.18
C PRO A 957 23.07 -18.56 -37.53
N PRO A 958 23.68 -19.40 -36.69
CA PRO A 958 24.95 -20.02 -37.00
C PRO A 958 24.84 -20.70 -38.37
N SER A 959 25.74 -20.36 -39.29
CA SER A 959 25.71 -20.90 -40.65
C SER A 959 25.77 -22.42 -40.58
N SER A 960 24.88 -23.08 -41.32
CA SER A 960 24.67 -24.52 -41.28
C SER A 960 25.78 -25.34 -41.95
N GLU A 961 27.00 -24.82 -42.02
CA GLU A 961 28.18 -25.43 -42.68
C GLU A 961 29.01 -26.34 -41.76
N ILE A 962 28.67 -26.48 -40.47
CA ILE A 962 29.29 -27.46 -39.58
C ILE A 962 28.27 -28.53 -39.18
N ALA A 963 27.92 -29.36 -40.16
CA ALA A 963 27.03 -30.51 -39.98
C ALA A 963 27.59 -31.76 -40.67
N THR A 964 28.78 -32.23 -40.27
CA THR A 964 29.19 -33.66 -40.29
C THR A 964 30.59 -33.88 -39.69
N GLN A 965 30.67 -34.04 -38.37
CA GLN A 965 31.67 -34.94 -37.76
C GLN A 965 30.99 -35.76 -36.66
N THR A 966 30.58 -36.96 -37.04
CA THR A 966 30.03 -37.97 -36.13
C THR A 966 31.18 -38.58 -35.33
N VAL A 967 31.41 -38.12 -34.10
CA VAL A 967 32.30 -38.80 -33.15
C VAL A 967 31.46 -39.75 -32.30
N ALA A 968 31.77 -41.04 -32.36
CA ALA A 968 31.05 -42.07 -31.63
C ALA A 968 31.27 -41.93 -30.11
N LEU A 969 30.18 -41.92 -29.34
CA LEU A 969 30.22 -41.99 -27.88
C LEU A 969 30.47 -43.44 -27.44
N SER A 970 31.71 -43.74 -27.03
CA SER A 970 32.03 -44.94 -26.25
C SER A 970 31.63 -44.75 -24.78
N SER A 971 31.07 -45.80 -24.18
CA SER A 971 30.54 -45.84 -22.82
C SER A 971 31.53 -45.40 -21.72
N PRO A 972 31.06 -44.82 -20.59
CA PRO A 972 31.91 -44.46 -19.47
C PRO A 972 32.25 -45.69 -18.60
N THR A 973 33.52 -46.11 -18.64
CA THR A 973 34.08 -47.08 -17.67
C THR A 973 34.53 -46.35 -16.40
N ALA A 974 34.44 -47.03 -15.25
CA ALA A 974 34.70 -46.45 -13.93
C ALA A 974 36.16 -46.03 -13.69
N VAL A 975 36.34 -44.91 -12.96
CA VAL A 975 37.58 -44.47 -12.30
C VAL A 975 37.16 -43.99 -10.90
N SER A 976 37.32 -44.78 -9.85
CA SER A 976 38.55 -45.01 -9.08
C SER A 976 38.98 -43.81 -8.24
N SER A 977 38.91 -43.98 -6.93
CA SER A 977 39.26 -43.00 -5.90
C SER A 977 40.77 -42.95 -5.64
N THR A 978 41.36 -41.76 -5.59
CA THR A 978 42.66 -41.51 -4.94
C THR A 978 42.70 -40.11 -4.32
N PRO A 979 43.30 -39.92 -3.13
CA PRO A 979 43.27 -38.65 -2.40
C PRO A 979 44.44 -37.72 -2.79
N PRO A 980 44.32 -36.40 -2.53
CA PRO A 980 45.43 -35.46 -2.73
C PRO A 980 46.52 -35.62 -1.65
N PRO A 981 47.80 -35.32 -1.97
CA PRO A 981 48.91 -35.45 -1.03
C PRO A 981 48.99 -34.29 -0.01
N PRO A 982 49.64 -34.50 1.15
CA PRO A 982 49.75 -33.51 2.21
C PRO A 982 51.04 -32.66 2.14
N GLN A 983 51.10 -31.66 3.04
CA GLN A 983 52.23 -30.79 3.45
C GLN A 983 52.33 -29.41 2.78
N ASN A 984 52.87 -28.36 3.42
CA ASN A 984 52.80 -27.85 4.80
C ASN A 984 53.60 -26.52 4.89
N GLN A 985 53.26 -25.68 5.87
CA GLN A 985 54.10 -24.64 6.50
C GLN A 985 54.40 -23.25 5.84
N ILE A 986 53.83 -22.23 6.52
CA ILE A 986 54.49 -21.04 7.11
C ILE A 986 55.20 -20.03 6.18
N GLN A 987 54.66 -18.81 6.11
CA GLN A 987 55.33 -17.61 6.66
C GLN A 987 54.37 -16.42 6.89
N SER A 988 54.64 -15.64 7.94
CA SER A 988 53.86 -14.48 8.37
C SER A 988 54.69 -13.19 8.33
N ARG A 989 54.17 -12.15 7.67
CA ARG A 989 54.53 -10.73 7.80
C ARG A 989 53.24 -9.93 7.55
N SER A 990 52.73 -9.02 8.37
CA SER A 990 53.32 -7.94 9.17
C SER A 990 53.90 -6.79 8.33
N GLU A 991 53.03 -5.88 7.87
CA GLU A 991 53.44 -4.52 7.52
C GLU A 991 52.49 -3.50 8.18
N SER A 992 53.08 -2.48 8.78
CA SER A 992 52.41 -1.31 9.35
C SER A 992 52.93 -0.05 8.66
N PRO A 993 52.10 1.00 8.50
CA PRO A 993 52.44 2.14 7.65
C PRO A 993 53.40 3.13 8.34
N ARG A 994 54.21 3.85 7.55
CA ARG A 994 54.91 5.08 7.98
C ARG A 994 54.94 6.15 6.87
N PRO A 995 55.14 7.45 7.23
CA PRO A 995 54.61 8.57 6.45
C PRO A 995 55.66 9.53 5.87
N SER A 996 55.20 10.46 5.04
CA SER A 996 55.89 11.71 4.65
C SER A 996 54.82 12.74 4.21
N LYS A 997 55.00 14.07 4.23
CA LYS A 997 55.95 14.98 4.90
C LYS A 997 55.28 16.38 4.89
N HIS A 998 55.46 17.20 5.94
CA HIS A 998 55.01 18.61 5.95
C HIS A 998 56.03 19.55 5.29
N PRO A 999 55.59 20.76 4.91
CA PRO A 999 56.04 22.00 5.57
C PRO A 999 54.85 22.94 5.88
N SER A 1000 54.91 24.00 6.70
CA SER A 1000 55.70 24.47 7.86
C SER A 1000 55.33 25.95 8.11
N ARG A 1001 55.66 26.49 9.31
CA ARG A 1001 55.44 27.89 9.81
C ARG A 1001 54.06 28.15 10.44
N LEU A 1002 53.88 29.02 11.45
CA LEU A 1002 54.80 29.72 12.39
C LEU A 1002 54.01 30.15 13.66
N ASP A 1003 54.67 30.15 14.84
CA ASP A 1003 54.54 30.98 16.07
C ASP A 1003 53.15 31.38 16.67
N ALA A 1004 52.97 31.64 17.98
CA ALA A 1004 53.93 31.91 19.05
C ALA A 1004 53.55 31.32 20.44
N ARG A 1005 54.52 31.32 21.35
CA ARG A 1005 54.46 31.07 22.83
C ARG A 1005 54.64 32.44 23.56
N PRO A 1006 54.55 32.62 24.92
CA PRO A 1006 55.03 31.66 25.95
C PRO A 1006 54.46 31.68 27.42
N ARG A 1007 54.76 30.59 28.16
CA ARG A 1007 55.11 30.54 29.63
C ARG A 1007 54.01 30.94 30.65
N LEU A 1008 54.01 30.54 31.94
CA LEU A 1008 54.97 29.83 32.82
C LEU A 1008 54.23 28.97 33.90
N ARG A 1009 54.99 28.20 34.69
CA ARG A 1009 54.65 27.30 35.83
C ARG A 1009 54.94 28.03 37.19
N PRO A 1010 54.87 27.43 38.41
CA PRO A 1010 54.01 26.38 39.03
C PRO A 1010 53.62 26.65 40.54
N LEU A 1011 53.02 25.66 41.24
CA LEU A 1011 53.20 25.25 42.68
C LEU A 1011 52.03 25.30 43.71
N LEU A 1012 51.83 24.13 44.34
CA LEU A 1012 51.56 23.82 45.78
C LEU A 1012 50.71 24.77 46.66
N ARG A 1013 49.59 24.24 47.20
CA ARG A 1013 49.49 23.72 48.59
C ARG A 1013 48.10 23.13 48.91
N ALA A 1014 48.09 22.19 49.86
CA ALA A 1014 46.96 21.82 50.72
C ALA A 1014 47.41 22.06 52.19
N PRO A 1015 46.68 21.74 53.29
CA PRO A 1015 45.33 21.13 53.43
C PRO A 1015 44.45 21.70 54.59
N ARG A 1016 43.36 20.98 54.93
CA ARG A 1016 42.63 20.88 56.23
C ARG A 1016 41.52 21.89 56.62
N GLY A 1017 40.53 21.34 57.37
CA GLY A 1017 39.38 22.02 57.99
C GLY A 1017 38.05 21.27 57.71
N LEU A 1018 37.80 20.06 58.24
CA LEU A 1018 37.12 19.78 59.52
C LEU A 1018 35.86 20.64 59.77
N GLY A 1019 34.67 19.99 59.79
CA GLY A 1019 33.40 20.65 60.12
C GLY A 1019 32.15 19.82 59.80
N SER A 1020 31.78 18.88 60.68
CA SER A 1020 30.39 18.40 60.86
C SER A 1020 29.98 18.72 62.31
N PRO A 1021 28.68 18.85 62.69
CA PRO A 1021 27.69 17.76 62.49
C PRO A 1021 26.19 18.18 62.39
N ARG A 1022 25.29 17.16 62.36
CA ARG A 1022 23.84 17.17 62.72
C ARG A 1022 22.87 17.89 61.76
N SER A 1023 21.57 17.54 61.67
CA SER A 1023 20.79 16.30 61.97
C SER A 1023 19.32 16.46 61.49
N ARG A 1024 18.51 15.37 61.55
CA ARG A 1024 17.04 15.26 61.32
C ARG A 1024 16.58 15.27 59.84
N GLN A 1025 15.83 14.26 59.36
CA GLN A 1025 14.40 13.93 59.59
C GLN A 1025 13.45 15.03 59.08
N ALA A 1026 12.38 14.78 58.30
CA ALA A 1026 11.65 13.53 58.03
C ALA A 1026 10.84 13.53 56.71
N ARG A 1027 10.35 12.33 56.31
CA ARG A 1027 9.11 12.03 55.56
C ARG A 1027 8.63 13.02 54.46
N ARG A 1028 8.71 12.60 53.20
CA ARG A 1028 7.60 11.88 52.55
C ARG A 1028 8.11 11.00 51.42
#